data_AF-A0A5M8F457-F1
#
_entry.id   AF-A0A5M8F457-F1
#
_cell.length_a   1.000
_cell.length_b   1.000
_cell.length_c   1.000
_cell.angle_alpha   90.00
_cell.angle_beta   90.00
_cell.angle_gamma   90.00
#
_symmetry.space_group_name_H-M   'P 1'
#
loop_
_entity.id
_entity.type
_entity.pdbx_description
1 polymer ?
#
loop_
_entity_poly.entity_id
_entity_poly.type
_entity_poly.pdbx_seq_one_letter_code
_entity_poly.pdbx_strand_id
1 'polypeptide(L)'
;MEQTLADKQNLRTLGQKLNDTAQRLGVNATPQEILAALKSTPMDVQAAASYPVTPGHATTIEAFIKSKGLAIPISHFTLTALADAVLSKAAEHPVRLGDLGGALSWPLPLSVAEQRTLLGAVTQYAMRHPNPPQMGTSLGMLEYLNSNQPLTGEASRDPLQALGTLLGTDRAQALGQAMQTRLNGIATDASVNDYTLAALNLIFDPQSISTPHRNTVAGFDLAQADHWGKPVSAIFPALSKHLSEQGRATPEMANVGAYLMLARKAPELLIKDIPNSVTYGSPAWVNLSIAAATLEAHIPGKVHNMTFAQIMNEADIAGQQDLAITQQAQRAALRVWGVVSGALSQQEADRYSPADIEKARHAFNHQANERVEASSQIQAEIPSRKDIALAKLKERFGPDVPFEEKRLSIKSTKQPSVQPLYDPNRAPAGLHSLLDIAMSGLHQYQWETTDPRILSAMQDKSLKFDVNSVFNDQFTKAIGSRKEGITTAVKHMIAQLPLADRQNLEYGELEFYKNDTYMLGLGFTGRTLHSKNDNLLLKAKGLSGETVYEIDLKQGSVTQVPATVLTNQRERNANRVYPIERFTPTTSPEADFAQDKTVSSPPPTPSSYTSARTQSIADAFVEHLDIAGKDVVRQARGATSYDQQMDTEWKLVSFFLDLIPLRSAIVNFQNGDYLDGAIDLGMDIFGFVTAGLGAAAKVARAGSSAVSVVSKALRVAKILGTTVIGELNPLSGVGDLVQGGARLIGNGIEQVKRLGRNHDLLKVTSAEYGPITQGTFKAADQTVEGSTILFDGQRYAYDPVKGKPYGAPIEAFNPLDGMMPPAPNINASRNLPASAHNNRHNPLSSSNRPARPQAPANGQVQAVPNGIQKTDHLPQGEYVTSIKGARSDAHFTPSRKAATRQKFGQEMNDFYRRMANGGLPARPTLPVIPGQVTPKTLIEQALDASDGVVFGDIHKEMASFQTLFDNVDTFKQKGVKKLYIEATFYDAQMKVIDDGIGFLGNGKTPRLSPSFDELVKKFNDEGIEIVPLDHPYLTRHKDEPAQFQAINQAQQNEPRLREFNYYAAQTIRQNPPGEKWIALMGNAHMKTSQGVPGVAELTGGIGVGVFTRTDPGLSVGMRKTKNLPDPAKAIGPHDVPGDLHIFHKV
;
A
#
# COMPACT_ATOMS: atom_id res chain seq x y z
N MET A 1 30.41 -1.83 -29.80
CA MET A 1 29.91 -2.84 -28.82
C MET A 1 30.93 -3.05 -27.71
N GLU A 2 32.19 -3.26 -28.07
CA GLU A 2 33.33 -3.48 -27.15
C GLU A 2 33.52 -2.36 -26.12
N GLN A 3 33.49 -1.08 -26.51
CA GLN A 3 33.65 0.06 -25.58
C GLN A 3 32.54 0.14 -24.52
N THR A 4 31.28 -0.12 -24.90
CA THR A 4 30.15 -0.14 -23.96
C THR A 4 30.26 -1.29 -22.96
N LEU A 5 30.73 -2.46 -23.42
CA LEU A 5 30.96 -3.62 -22.55
C LEU A 5 32.12 -3.35 -21.58
N ALA A 6 33.19 -2.71 -22.07
CA ALA A 6 34.32 -2.26 -21.27
C ALA A 6 33.92 -1.24 -20.18
N ASP A 7 33.08 -0.27 -20.51
CA ASP A 7 32.54 0.71 -19.55
C ASP A 7 31.68 0.04 -18.46
N LYS A 8 30.87 -0.95 -18.81
CA LYS A 8 30.05 -1.70 -17.84
C LYS A 8 30.88 -2.60 -16.95
N GLN A 9 31.90 -3.24 -17.51
CA GLN A 9 32.83 -4.04 -16.72
C GLN A 9 33.53 -3.17 -15.69
N ASN A 10 33.92 -1.94 -16.05
CA ASN A 10 34.45 -0.97 -15.10
C ASN A 10 33.43 -0.62 -14.01
N LEU A 11 32.16 -0.36 -14.36
CA LEU A 11 31.12 -0.09 -13.35
C LEU A 11 30.88 -1.29 -12.41
N ARG A 12 30.93 -2.52 -12.93
CA ARG A 12 30.81 -3.75 -12.14
C ARG A 12 31.98 -3.90 -11.17
N THR A 13 33.20 -3.70 -11.65
CA THR A 13 34.43 -3.73 -10.84
C THR A 13 34.42 -2.63 -9.78
N LEU A 14 33.93 -1.42 -10.10
CA LEU A 14 33.75 -0.35 -9.13
C LEU A 14 32.79 -0.78 -8.01
N GLY A 15 31.61 -1.26 -8.38
CA GLY A 15 30.59 -1.69 -7.43
C GLY A 15 31.05 -2.82 -6.50
N GLN A 16 31.74 -3.83 -7.03
CA GLN A 16 32.33 -4.92 -6.25
C GLN A 16 33.35 -4.38 -5.24
N LYS A 17 34.31 -3.57 -5.69
CA LYS A 17 35.35 -3.02 -4.81
C LYS A 17 34.80 -2.08 -3.73
N LEU A 18 33.71 -1.36 -4.01
CA LEU A 18 33.02 -0.54 -3.01
C LEU A 18 32.35 -1.41 -1.93
N ASN A 19 31.71 -2.51 -2.31
CA ASN A 19 31.14 -3.48 -1.36
C ASN A 19 32.22 -4.16 -0.52
N ASP A 20 33.32 -4.60 -1.13
CA ASP A 20 34.45 -5.19 -0.41
C ASP A 20 35.06 -4.18 0.60
N THR A 21 35.14 -2.91 0.19
CA THR A 21 35.61 -1.82 1.06
C THR A 21 34.65 -1.58 2.22
N ALA A 22 33.34 -1.63 1.98
CA ALA A 22 32.33 -1.47 3.03
C ALA A 22 32.40 -2.62 4.05
N GLN A 23 32.46 -3.87 3.58
CA GLN A 23 32.58 -5.05 4.44
C GLN A 23 33.84 -5.00 5.31
N ARG A 24 34.98 -4.60 4.72
CA ARG A 24 36.26 -4.51 5.44
C ARG A 24 36.26 -3.41 6.53
N LEU A 25 35.61 -2.28 6.28
CA LEU A 25 35.61 -1.13 7.20
C LEU A 25 34.53 -1.22 8.28
N GLY A 26 33.44 -1.94 8.02
CA GLY A 26 32.33 -2.11 8.96
C GLY A 26 31.48 -0.85 9.18
N VAL A 27 30.33 -1.03 9.82
CA VAL A 27 29.25 -0.01 9.92
C VAL A 27 29.61 1.26 10.70
N ASN A 28 30.70 1.24 11.48
CA ASN A 28 31.14 2.35 12.32
C ASN A 28 32.33 3.13 11.73
N ALA A 29 32.71 2.86 10.48
CA ALA A 29 33.84 3.51 9.83
C ALA A 29 33.68 5.03 9.73
N THR A 30 34.73 5.75 10.10
CA THR A 30 34.79 7.22 10.03
C THR A 30 34.94 7.71 8.59
N PRO A 31 34.55 8.97 8.30
CA PRO A 31 34.75 9.55 6.96
C PRO A 31 36.23 9.53 6.52
N GLN A 32 37.18 9.68 7.45
CA GLN A 32 38.62 9.63 7.14
C GLN A 32 39.08 8.23 6.74
N GLU A 33 38.61 7.18 7.43
CA GLU A 33 38.93 5.78 7.10
C GLU A 33 38.36 5.37 5.75
N ILE A 34 37.14 5.81 5.42
CA ILE A 34 36.51 5.58 4.12
C ILE A 34 37.30 6.29 3.02
N LEU A 35 37.61 7.58 3.20
CA LEU A 35 38.38 8.34 2.22
C LEU A 35 39.78 7.76 2.02
N ALA A 36 40.45 7.33 3.09
CA ALA A 36 41.74 6.68 3.02
C ALA A 36 41.67 5.36 2.23
N ALA A 37 40.65 4.54 2.48
CA ALA A 37 40.42 3.31 1.73
C ALA A 37 40.16 3.55 0.24
N LEU A 38 39.31 4.52 -0.11
CA LEU A 38 39.02 4.86 -1.52
C LEU A 38 40.25 5.39 -2.26
N LYS A 39 41.15 6.06 -1.54
CA LYS A 39 42.45 6.54 -2.05
C LYS A 39 43.47 5.42 -2.24
N SER A 40 43.45 4.41 -1.38
CA SER A 40 44.45 3.33 -1.40
C SER A 40 44.04 2.12 -2.23
N THR A 41 42.75 1.94 -2.52
CA THR A 41 42.28 0.76 -3.25
C THR A 41 42.38 0.96 -4.76
N PRO A 42 43.23 0.17 -5.46
CA PRO A 42 43.37 0.26 -6.91
C PRO A 42 42.19 -0.40 -7.62
N MET A 43 41.90 0.08 -8.82
CA MET A 43 40.89 -0.43 -9.73
C MET A 43 41.48 -0.52 -11.14
N ASP A 44 41.39 -1.71 -11.73
CA ASP A 44 41.75 -1.93 -13.12
C ASP A 44 40.64 -1.38 -14.03
N VAL A 45 41.05 -0.68 -15.09
CA VAL A 45 40.14 -0.07 -16.07
C VAL A 45 40.36 -0.74 -17.41
N GLN A 46 39.27 -1.17 -18.04
CA GLN A 46 39.31 -1.81 -19.36
C GLN A 46 39.84 -0.83 -20.43
N ALA A 47 40.77 -1.29 -21.27
CA ALA A 47 41.46 -0.47 -22.28
C ALA A 47 40.53 0.12 -23.35
N ALA A 48 39.42 -0.57 -23.66
CA ALA A 48 38.43 -0.12 -24.64
C ALA A 48 37.39 0.87 -24.07
N ALA A 49 37.48 1.26 -22.79
CA ALA A 49 36.51 2.10 -22.10
C ALA A 49 36.57 3.59 -22.51
N SER A 50 35.52 4.35 -22.20
CA SER A 50 35.47 5.82 -22.37
C SER A 50 36.32 6.59 -21.35
N TYR A 51 36.83 5.91 -20.33
CA TYR A 51 37.76 6.47 -19.36
C TYR A 51 39.17 6.49 -19.96
N PRO A 52 39.89 7.64 -19.96
CA PRO A 52 41.24 7.71 -20.50
C PRO A 52 42.19 6.83 -19.68
N VAL A 53 42.66 5.74 -20.27
CA VAL A 53 43.63 4.83 -19.64
C VAL A 53 45.04 5.29 -20.00
N THR A 54 45.83 5.66 -19.00
CA THR A 54 47.29 5.79 -19.18
C THR A 54 47.90 4.39 -19.10
N PRO A 55 48.59 3.88 -20.14
CA PRO A 55 49.18 2.56 -20.11
C PRO A 55 50.12 2.40 -18.89
N GLY A 56 49.93 1.34 -18.11
CA GLY A 56 50.80 0.98 -16.98
C GLY A 56 50.47 1.59 -15.61
N HIS A 57 49.33 2.30 -15.44
CA HIS A 57 48.92 2.84 -14.14
C HIS A 57 47.49 2.42 -13.76
N ALA A 58 47.33 1.70 -12.64
CA ALA A 58 46.02 1.44 -12.04
C ALA A 58 45.44 2.74 -11.44
N THR A 59 44.16 3.03 -11.68
CA THR A 59 43.49 4.18 -11.05
C THR A 59 43.01 3.82 -9.65
N THR A 60 42.81 4.81 -8.77
CA THR A 60 42.17 4.55 -7.47
C THR A 60 40.66 4.63 -7.60
N ILE A 61 39.93 3.96 -6.70
CA ILE A 61 38.46 4.06 -6.66
C ILE A 61 38.03 5.53 -6.54
N GLU A 62 38.70 6.33 -5.70
CA GLU A 62 38.41 7.77 -5.56
C GLU A 62 38.56 8.52 -6.89
N ALA A 63 39.67 8.30 -7.61
CA ALA A 63 39.93 8.97 -8.88
C ALA A 63 38.90 8.57 -9.95
N PHE A 64 38.53 7.29 -10.00
CA PHE A 64 37.50 6.81 -10.92
C PHE A 64 36.12 7.40 -10.61
N ILE A 65 35.70 7.45 -9.32
CA ILE A 65 34.43 8.09 -8.91
C ILE A 65 34.39 9.56 -9.31
N LYS A 66 35.48 10.31 -9.05
CA LYS A 66 35.59 11.74 -9.43
C LYS A 66 35.49 11.95 -10.93
N SER A 67 36.13 11.09 -11.73
CA SER A 67 36.08 11.20 -13.20
C SER A 67 34.67 11.05 -13.78
N LYS A 68 33.80 10.29 -13.09
CA LYS A 68 32.41 10.07 -13.49
C LYS A 68 31.47 11.13 -12.90
N GLY A 69 32.00 12.15 -12.24
CA GLY A 69 31.22 13.23 -11.61
C GLY A 69 30.39 12.77 -10.41
N LEU A 70 30.75 11.64 -9.80
CA LEU A 70 30.02 11.05 -8.67
C LEU A 70 30.54 11.60 -7.34
N ALA A 71 29.65 11.72 -6.34
CA ALA A 71 30.03 12.16 -5.00
C ALA A 71 30.87 11.09 -4.28
N ILE A 72 31.93 11.51 -3.59
CA ILE A 72 32.76 10.61 -2.78
C ILE A 72 31.95 10.16 -1.54
N PRO A 73 31.82 8.85 -1.29
CA PRO A 73 31.19 8.35 -0.06
C PRO A 73 31.90 8.81 1.20
N ILE A 74 31.14 9.27 2.20
CA ILE A 74 31.65 9.76 3.50
C ILE A 74 31.16 8.95 4.69
N SER A 75 30.34 7.94 4.45
CA SER A 75 29.81 7.01 5.45
C SER A 75 29.63 5.62 4.85
N HIS A 76 29.61 4.58 5.68
CA HIS A 76 29.33 3.21 5.25
C HIS A 76 28.02 3.13 4.45
N PHE A 77 27.00 3.90 4.84
CA PHE A 77 25.73 3.97 4.10
C PHE A 77 25.89 4.51 2.68
N THR A 78 26.57 5.65 2.51
CA THR A 78 26.80 6.23 1.18
C THR A 78 27.74 5.37 0.33
N LEU A 79 28.59 4.56 0.97
CA LEU A 79 29.53 3.65 0.32
C LEU A 79 28.81 2.44 -0.28
N THR A 80 27.96 1.77 0.51
CA THR A 80 27.13 0.66 0.04
C THR A 80 26.04 1.13 -0.94
N ALA A 81 25.42 2.29 -0.70
CA ALA A 81 24.43 2.85 -1.61
C ALA A 81 25.04 3.20 -2.98
N LEU A 82 26.27 3.71 -3.01
CA LEU A 82 26.99 3.92 -4.26
C LEU A 82 27.28 2.57 -4.92
N ALA A 83 27.81 1.59 -4.17
CA ALA A 83 28.08 0.25 -4.69
C ALA A 83 26.86 -0.37 -5.38
N ASP A 84 25.71 -0.36 -4.72
CA ASP A 84 24.45 -0.89 -5.26
C ASP A 84 24.00 -0.11 -6.51
N ALA A 85 24.11 1.22 -6.50
CA ALA A 85 23.75 2.04 -7.65
C ALA A 85 24.64 1.75 -8.87
N VAL A 86 25.96 1.58 -8.66
CA VAL A 86 26.87 1.27 -9.77
C VAL A 86 26.72 -0.17 -10.25
N LEU A 87 26.48 -1.13 -9.35
CA LEU A 87 26.19 -2.53 -9.71
C LEU A 87 24.87 -2.65 -10.48
N SER A 88 23.84 -1.93 -10.06
CA SER A 88 22.57 -1.82 -10.79
C SER A 88 22.81 -1.25 -12.19
N LYS A 89 23.57 -0.16 -12.32
CA LYS A 89 23.94 0.43 -13.62
C LYS A 89 24.78 -0.50 -14.50
N ALA A 90 25.64 -1.32 -13.89
CA ALA A 90 26.45 -2.32 -14.59
C ALA A 90 25.62 -3.54 -15.03
N ALA A 91 24.61 -3.90 -14.25
CA ALA A 91 23.68 -4.99 -14.52
C ALA A 91 22.59 -4.62 -15.53
N GLU A 92 22.36 -3.33 -15.80
CA GLU A 92 21.59 -2.91 -16.98
C GLU A 92 22.22 -3.58 -18.21
N HIS A 93 21.50 -4.47 -18.90
CA HIS A 93 21.90 -4.97 -20.22
C HIS A 93 21.99 -3.79 -21.21
N PRO A 94 22.76 -3.89 -22.31
CA PRO A 94 22.65 -2.85 -23.32
C PRO A 94 21.18 -2.77 -23.70
N VAL A 95 20.62 -1.56 -23.58
CA VAL A 95 19.26 -1.11 -23.94
C VAL A 95 18.93 -1.36 -25.43
N ARG A 96 19.63 -2.28 -26.10
CA ARG A 96 19.54 -2.56 -27.52
C ARG A 96 18.44 -3.56 -27.89
N LEU A 97 18.04 -4.49 -27.01
CA LEU A 97 17.01 -5.50 -27.34
C LEU A 97 15.66 -5.30 -26.64
N GLY A 98 15.58 -4.37 -25.66
CA GLY A 98 14.31 -4.00 -24.99
C GLY A 98 13.55 -5.19 -24.41
N ASP A 99 12.24 -5.20 -24.61
CA ASP A 99 11.31 -6.28 -24.21
C ASP A 99 11.33 -7.50 -25.14
N LEU A 100 12.31 -7.59 -26.05
CA LEU A 100 12.43 -8.62 -27.10
C LEU A 100 11.27 -8.64 -28.11
N GLY A 101 10.42 -7.61 -28.16
CA GLY A 101 9.37 -7.48 -29.17
C GLY A 101 9.85 -6.87 -30.50
N GLY A 102 11.03 -6.25 -30.50
CA GLY A 102 11.59 -5.59 -31.68
C GLY A 102 10.66 -4.49 -32.22
N ALA A 103 10.41 -4.49 -33.53
CA ALA A 103 9.54 -3.51 -34.17
C ALA A 103 8.08 -3.55 -33.70
N LEU A 104 7.64 -4.64 -33.04
CA LEU A 104 6.31 -4.73 -32.44
C LEU A 104 6.17 -4.01 -31.11
N SER A 105 7.28 -3.49 -30.58
CA SER A 105 7.39 -2.80 -29.30
C SER A 105 8.03 -1.40 -29.43
N TRP A 106 8.11 -0.89 -30.66
CA TRP A 106 8.42 0.52 -30.87
C TRP A 106 7.34 1.42 -30.25
N PRO A 107 7.68 2.68 -29.90
CA PRO A 107 6.69 3.65 -29.39
C PRO A 107 5.49 3.79 -30.33
N LEU A 108 5.74 3.73 -31.65
CA LEU A 108 4.74 3.45 -32.66
C LEU A 108 4.96 2.03 -33.22
N PRO A 109 4.21 1.02 -32.74
CA PRO A 109 4.39 -0.36 -33.20
C PRO A 109 3.90 -0.54 -34.63
N LEU A 110 4.38 -1.60 -35.30
CA LEU A 110 3.91 -1.97 -36.65
C LEU A 110 2.38 -2.05 -36.71
N SER A 111 1.77 -1.44 -37.73
CA SER A 111 0.35 -1.54 -37.99
C SER A 111 -0.06 -2.98 -38.33
N VAL A 112 -1.35 -3.32 -38.22
CA VAL A 112 -1.86 -4.66 -38.56
C VAL A 112 -1.55 -5.03 -40.02
N ALA A 113 -1.56 -4.07 -40.94
CA ALA A 113 -1.21 -4.29 -42.34
C ALA A 113 0.29 -4.60 -42.51
N GLU A 114 1.16 -3.87 -41.82
CA GLU A 114 2.61 -4.13 -41.80
C GLU A 114 2.92 -5.47 -41.13
N GLN A 115 2.24 -5.81 -40.03
CA GLN A 115 2.39 -7.13 -39.39
C GLN A 115 2.00 -8.27 -40.32
N ARG A 116 0.88 -8.15 -41.06
CA ARG A 116 0.49 -9.16 -42.08
C ARG A 116 1.51 -9.24 -43.21
N THR A 117 2.02 -8.10 -43.65
CA THR A 117 3.05 -8.03 -44.70
C THR A 117 4.34 -8.70 -44.23
N LEU A 118 4.75 -8.43 -42.99
CA LEU A 118 5.93 -9.00 -42.35
C LEU A 118 5.77 -10.52 -42.15
N LEU A 119 4.62 -10.97 -41.65
CA LEU A 119 4.31 -12.40 -41.49
C LEU A 119 4.36 -13.14 -42.84
N GLY A 120 3.74 -12.60 -43.87
CA GLY A 120 3.81 -13.19 -45.22
C GLY A 120 5.24 -13.23 -45.76
N ALA A 121 6.02 -12.17 -45.53
CA ALA A 121 7.40 -12.08 -45.98
C ALA A 121 8.33 -13.07 -45.26
N VAL A 122 8.21 -13.22 -43.93
CA VAL A 122 9.02 -14.17 -43.16
C VAL A 122 8.68 -15.62 -43.53
N THR A 123 7.40 -15.94 -43.75
CA THR A 123 6.99 -17.28 -44.21
C THR A 123 7.56 -17.58 -45.60
N GLN A 124 7.49 -16.63 -46.53
CA GLN A 124 8.07 -16.80 -47.87
C GLN A 124 9.60 -16.89 -47.83
N TYR A 125 10.25 -16.12 -46.96
CA TYR A 125 11.70 -16.17 -46.79
C TYR A 125 12.15 -17.56 -46.31
N ALA A 126 11.47 -18.13 -45.30
CA ALA A 126 11.75 -19.47 -44.80
C ALA A 126 11.62 -20.54 -45.90
N MET A 127 10.61 -20.44 -46.77
CA MET A 127 10.41 -21.37 -47.89
C MET A 127 11.52 -21.27 -48.95
N ARG A 128 12.06 -20.08 -49.19
CA ARG A 128 13.07 -19.83 -50.23
C ARG A 128 14.50 -20.10 -49.78
N HIS A 129 14.73 -20.18 -48.47
CA HIS A 129 16.04 -20.42 -47.87
C HIS A 129 15.98 -21.65 -46.96
N PRO A 130 15.66 -22.86 -47.48
CA PRO A 130 15.64 -24.05 -46.66
C PRO A 130 17.06 -24.38 -46.16
N ASN A 131 17.13 -25.19 -45.10
CA ASN A 131 18.41 -25.75 -44.67
C ASN A 131 19.05 -26.58 -45.81
N PRO A 132 20.39 -26.60 -45.89
CA PRO A 132 21.09 -27.59 -46.69
C PRO A 132 20.63 -29.02 -46.34
N PRO A 133 20.55 -29.95 -47.31
CA PRO A 133 20.06 -31.32 -47.06
C PRO A 133 20.76 -32.04 -45.90
N GLN A 134 22.02 -31.69 -45.63
CA GLN A 134 22.86 -32.26 -44.58
C GLN A 134 22.47 -31.83 -43.16
N MET A 135 21.70 -30.74 -43.02
CA MET A 135 21.24 -30.20 -41.73
C MET A 135 19.80 -30.60 -41.38
N GLY A 136 19.11 -31.36 -42.26
CA GLY A 136 17.71 -31.72 -42.08
C GLY A 136 16.74 -30.54 -42.19
N THR A 137 15.44 -30.82 -42.18
CA THR A 137 14.39 -29.80 -42.16
C THR A 137 14.29 -29.12 -40.80
N SER A 138 14.36 -27.79 -40.75
CA SER A 138 14.05 -27.03 -39.54
C SER A 138 12.57 -27.17 -39.17
N LEU A 139 12.29 -27.42 -37.89
CA LEU A 139 10.93 -27.46 -37.35
C LEU A 139 10.29 -26.05 -37.31
N GLY A 140 11.11 -25.02 -37.05
CA GLY A 140 10.68 -23.63 -36.99
C GLY A 140 11.81 -22.64 -37.30
N MET A 141 11.51 -21.34 -37.12
CA MET A 141 12.46 -20.27 -37.44
C MET A 141 13.64 -20.23 -36.47
N LEU A 142 13.45 -20.57 -35.20
CA LEU A 142 14.56 -20.62 -34.23
C LEU A 142 15.58 -21.70 -34.60
N GLU A 143 15.14 -22.87 -35.04
CA GLU A 143 16.00 -23.94 -35.54
C GLU A 143 16.72 -23.52 -36.82
N TYR A 144 16.02 -22.82 -37.73
CA TYR A 144 16.63 -22.23 -38.92
C TYR A 144 17.76 -21.25 -38.58
N LEU A 145 17.56 -20.39 -37.57
CA LEU A 145 18.62 -19.47 -37.12
C LEU A 145 19.77 -20.22 -36.45
N ASN A 146 19.46 -21.30 -35.73
CA ASN A 146 20.44 -22.11 -35.00
C ASN A 146 21.26 -23.09 -35.90
N SER A 147 20.80 -23.41 -37.11
CA SER A 147 21.33 -24.57 -37.85
C SER A 147 22.76 -24.41 -38.39
N ASN A 148 23.20 -23.19 -38.71
CA ASN A 148 24.55 -22.94 -39.27
C ASN A 148 25.61 -22.76 -38.18
N GLN A 149 25.20 -22.23 -37.02
CA GLN A 149 26.08 -21.97 -35.89
C GLN A 149 25.34 -22.39 -34.62
N PRO A 150 25.29 -23.71 -34.32
CA PRO A 150 24.56 -24.22 -33.18
C PRO A 150 25.02 -23.57 -31.87
N LEU A 151 24.06 -23.24 -31.00
CA LEU A 151 24.34 -22.77 -29.65
C LEU A 151 25.24 -23.76 -28.90
N THR A 152 26.26 -23.24 -28.22
CA THR A 152 27.22 -24.03 -27.42
C THR A 152 27.38 -23.41 -26.02
N GLY A 153 27.83 -24.19 -25.05
CA GLY A 153 28.14 -23.69 -23.69
C GLY A 153 26.94 -23.11 -22.94
N GLU A 154 27.14 -22.00 -22.23
CA GLU A 154 26.10 -21.31 -21.43
C GLU A 154 24.95 -20.77 -22.30
N ALA A 155 25.21 -20.41 -23.56
CA ALA A 155 24.20 -19.90 -24.48
C ALA A 155 23.14 -20.96 -24.86
N SER A 156 23.39 -22.25 -24.63
CA SER A 156 22.38 -23.31 -24.78
C SER A 156 21.52 -23.51 -23.52
N ARG A 157 21.89 -22.92 -22.39
CA ARG A 157 21.21 -23.12 -21.09
C ARG A 157 20.45 -21.89 -20.61
N ASP A 158 20.87 -20.70 -21.02
CA ASP A 158 20.19 -19.44 -20.73
C ASP A 158 19.43 -18.94 -21.98
N PRO A 159 18.09 -18.89 -21.95
CA PRO A 159 17.28 -18.46 -23.09
C PRO A 159 17.56 -17.04 -23.60
N LEU A 160 17.95 -16.11 -22.73
CA LEU A 160 18.27 -14.73 -23.13
C LEU A 160 19.61 -14.68 -23.85
N GLN A 161 20.62 -15.40 -23.35
CA GLN A 161 21.91 -15.53 -24.01
C GLN A 161 21.78 -16.28 -25.35
N ALA A 162 20.90 -17.29 -25.40
CA ALA A 162 20.55 -17.99 -26.62
C ALA A 162 20.01 -17.01 -27.68
N LEU A 163 19.00 -16.20 -27.35
CA LEU A 163 18.44 -15.20 -28.26
C LEU A 163 19.47 -14.17 -28.70
N GLY A 164 20.27 -13.64 -27.77
CA GLY A 164 21.33 -12.69 -28.10
C GLY A 164 22.36 -13.26 -29.08
N THR A 165 22.75 -14.52 -28.89
CA THR A 165 23.67 -15.22 -29.79
C THR A 165 23.03 -15.46 -31.16
N LEU A 166 21.78 -15.93 -31.20
CA LEU A 166 21.06 -16.20 -32.44
C LEU A 166 20.87 -14.94 -33.28
N LEU A 167 20.53 -13.81 -32.67
CA LEU A 167 20.39 -12.54 -33.37
C LEU A 167 21.69 -12.09 -34.05
N GLY A 168 22.86 -12.47 -33.51
CA GLY A 168 24.16 -12.18 -34.10
C GLY A 168 24.54 -13.04 -35.30
N THR A 169 23.79 -14.10 -35.61
CA THR A 169 24.12 -15.00 -36.72
C THR A 169 23.86 -14.35 -38.09
N ASP A 170 24.64 -14.75 -39.10
CA ASP A 170 24.46 -14.26 -40.48
C ASP A 170 23.03 -14.50 -41.00
N ARG A 171 22.40 -15.60 -40.61
CA ARG A 171 21.01 -15.91 -40.98
C ARG A 171 20.02 -14.93 -40.34
N ALA A 172 20.21 -14.59 -39.07
CA ALA A 172 19.35 -13.64 -38.38
C ALA A 172 19.52 -12.22 -38.92
N GLN A 173 20.76 -11.82 -39.26
CA GLN A 173 21.03 -10.53 -39.90
C GLN A 173 20.43 -10.46 -41.31
N ALA A 174 20.62 -11.51 -42.13
CA ALA A 174 20.02 -11.59 -43.47
C ALA A 174 18.49 -11.57 -43.43
N LEU A 175 17.89 -12.29 -42.48
CA LEU A 175 16.44 -12.27 -42.27
C LEU A 175 15.95 -10.87 -41.91
N GLY A 176 16.56 -10.23 -40.90
CA GLY A 176 16.19 -8.88 -40.45
C GLY A 176 16.34 -7.84 -41.56
N GLN A 177 17.42 -7.92 -42.34
CA GLN A 177 17.67 -7.02 -43.48
C GLN A 177 16.60 -7.19 -44.57
N ALA A 178 16.23 -8.44 -44.89
CA ALA A 178 15.16 -8.71 -45.85
C ALA A 178 13.81 -8.17 -45.38
N MET A 179 13.50 -8.35 -44.09
CA MET A 179 12.27 -7.84 -43.47
C MET A 179 12.22 -6.31 -43.42
N GLN A 180 13.32 -5.68 -43.03
CA GLN A 180 13.48 -4.23 -43.05
C GLN A 180 13.25 -3.65 -44.45
N THR A 181 13.92 -4.24 -45.45
CA THR A 181 13.81 -3.80 -46.85
C THR A 181 12.37 -3.94 -47.36
N ARG A 182 11.71 -5.04 -46.99
CA ARG A 182 10.32 -5.29 -47.39
C ARG A 182 9.34 -4.23 -46.86
N LEU A 183 9.59 -3.70 -45.67
CA LEU A 183 8.78 -2.65 -45.05
C LEU A 183 9.32 -1.24 -45.30
N ASN A 184 10.36 -1.10 -46.12
CA ASN A 184 11.04 0.18 -46.37
C ASN A 184 11.52 0.88 -45.08
N GLY A 185 11.96 0.10 -44.09
CA GLY A 185 12.38 0.61 -42.79
C GLY A 185 13.75 1.31 -42.82
N ILE A 186 13.91 2.37 -42.03
CA ILE A 186 15.21 3.06 -41.90
C ILE A 186 16.29 2.12 -41.35
N ALA A 187 17.51 2.23 -41.90
CA ALA A 187 18.69 1.51 -41.46
C ALA A 187 19.37 2.22 -40.27
N THR A 188 19.45 1.49 -39.15
CA THR A 188 20.24 1.88 -37.97
C THR A 188 21.07 0.67 -37.50
N ASP A 189 21.99 0.89 -36.58
CA ASP A 189 22.79 -0.17 -35.93
C ASP A 189 21.96 -1.15 -35.07
N ALA A 190 20.64 -0.98 -34.95
CA ALA A 190 19.73 -1.85 -34.20
C ALA A 190 18.50 -2.32 -35.00
N SER A 191 18.14 -1.65 -36.09
CA SER A 191 16.88 -1.89 -36.81
C SER A 191 16.76 -3.31 -37.38
N VAL A 192 17.86 -3.92 -37.84
CA VAL A 192 17.88 -5.30 -38.34
C VAL A 192 17.40 -6.28 -37.26
N ASN A 193 17.89 -6.15 -36.03
CA ASN A 193 17.48 -6.99 -34.91
C ASN A 193 16.02 -6.74 -34.50
N ASP A 194 15.56 -5.48 -34.57
CA ASP A 194 14.16 -5.13 -34.29
C ASP A 194 13.21 -5.82 -35.28
N TYR A 195 13.55 -5.87 -36.57
CA TYR A 195 12.75 -6.58 -37.57
C TYR A 195 12.84 -8.11 -37.42
N THR A 196 14.00 -8.66 -37.06
CA THR A 196 14.15 -10.10 -36.78
C THR A 196 13.31 -10.53 -35.59
N LEU A 197 13.36 -9.80 -34.48
CA LEU A 197 12.55 -10.09 -33.29
C LEU A 197 11.05 -9.97 -33.57
N ALA A 198 10.63 -8.95 -34.33
CA ALA A 198 9.25 -8.81 -34.77
C ALA A 198 8.80 -10.00 -35.63
N ALA A 199 9.63 -10.43 -36.58
CA ALA A 199 9.33 -11.57 -37.44
C ALA A 199 9.20 -12.88 -36.64
N LEU A 200 10.11 -13.12 -35.68
CA LEU A 200 10.03 -14.27 -34.78
C LEU A 200 8.74 -14.24 -33.96
N ASN A 201 8.40 -13.12 -33.34
CA ASN A 201 7.16 -12.97 -32.57
C ASN A 201 5.92 -13.30 -33.42
N LEU A 202 5.83 -12.78 -34.65
CA LEU A 202 4.67 -13.02 -35.53
C LEU A 202 4.60 -14.46 -36.04
N ILE A 203 5.74 -15.13 -36.27
CA ILE A 203 5.74 -16.53 -36.73
C ILE A 203 5.36 -17.49 -35.61
N PHE A 204 5.78 -17.20 -34.37
CA PHE A 204 5.41 -17.98 -33.19
C PHE A 204 3.95 -17.76 -32.79
N ASP A 205 3.42 -16.56 -32.99
CA ASP A 205 2.04 -16.21 -32.64
C ASP A 205 1.32 -15.45 -33.77
N PRO A 206 1.03 -16.11 -34.91
CA PRO A 206 0.36 -15.46 -36.03
C PRO A 206 -1.09 -15.10 -35.70
N GLN A 207 -1.71 -15.80 -34.75
CA GLN A 207 -3.07 -15.53 -34.28
C GLN A 207 -3.17 -14.19 -33.56
N SER A 208 -2.07 -13.69 -32.98
CA SER A 208 -2.02 -12.35 -32.38
C SER A 208 -2.40 -11.21 -33.33
N ILE A 209 -2.33 -11.42 -34.65
CA ILE A 209 -2.75 -10.43 -35.66
C ILE A 209 -4.28 -10.43 -35.86
N SER A 210 -4.91 -11.61 -35.89
CA SER A 210 -6.33 -11.76 -36.26
C SER A 210 -7.26 -11.79 -35.05
N THR A 211 -6.81 -12.40 -33.96
CA THR A 211 -7.58 -12.66 -32.74
C THR A 211 -6.69 -12.40 -31.52
N PRO A 212 -6.29 -11.13 -31.28
CA PRO A 212 -5.44 -10.81 -30.15
C PRO A 212 -6.18 -11.09 -28.83
N HIS A 213 -5.68 -12.03 -28.04
CA HIS A 213 -6.12 -12.22 -26.66
C HIS A 213 -5.04 -11.76 -25.70
N ARG A 214 -5.49 -11.14 -24.60
CA ARG A 214 -4.60 -10.47 -23.63
C ARG A 214 -3.64 -11.44 -22.93
N ASN A 215 -4.14 -12.62 -22.59
CA ASN A 215 -3.42 -13.61 -21.79
C ASN A 215 -2.95 -14.81 -22.61
N THR A 216 -2.98 -14.74 -23.94
CA THR A 216 -2.55 -15.86 -24.78
C THR A 216 -1.25 -15.57 -25.49
N VAL A 217 -0.40 -16.58 -25.61
CA VAL A 217 0.79 -16.56 -26.46
C VAL A 217 0.88 -17.86 -27.25
N ALA A 218 1.01 -17.76 -28.57
CA ALA A 218 1.09 -18.93 -29.47
C ALA A 218 -0.05 -19.96 -29.25
N GLY A 219 -1.26 -19.47 -28.95
CA GLY A 219 -2.44 -20.29 -28.65
C GLY A 219 -2.48 -20.91 -27.24
N PHE A 220 -1.48 -20.63 -26.38
CA PHE A 220 -1.46 -21.04 -24.98
C PHE A 220 -2.07 -19.95 -24.10
N ASP A 221 -3.07 -20.27 -23.28
CA ASP A 221 -3.64 -19.34 -22.31
C ASP A 221 -2.84 -19.34 -21.00
N LEU A 222 -2.10 -18.25 -20.76
CA LEU A 222 -1.34 -18.02 -19.54
C LEU A 222 -2.23 -17.96 -18.30
N ALA A 223 -3.49 -17.56 -18.46
CA ALA A 223 -4.45 -17.38 -17.39
C ALA A 223 -5.43 -18.56 -17.24
N GLN A 224 -5.15 -19.71 -17.88
CA GLN A 224 -6.03 -20.88 -17.80
C GLN A 224 -6.25 -21.33 -16.34
N ALA A 225 -7.45 -21.84 -16.07
CA ALA A 225 -7.90 -22.22 -14.73
C ALA A 225 -6.98 -23.23 -14.02
N ASP A 226 -6.32 -24.09 -14.80
CA ASP A 226 -5.36 -25.08 -14.29
C ASP A 226 -4.12 -24.47 -13.64
N HIS A 227 -3.83 -23.19 -13.85
CA HIS A 227 -2.73 -22.49 -13.18
C HIS A 227 -3.15 -21.81 -11.87
N TRP A 228 -4.45 -21.61 -11.64
CA TRP A 228 -4.93 -20.83 -10.50
C TRP A 228 -4.58 -21.55 -9.20
N GLY A 229 -3.99 -20.83 -8.23
CA GLY A 229 -3.53 -21.43 -6.98
C GLY A 229 -2.28 -22.32 -7.10
N LYS A 230 -1.65 -22.40 -8.29
CA LYS A 230 -0.34 -23.06 -8.47
C LYS A 230 0.80 -22.04 -8.49
N PRO A 231 2.04 -22.45 -8.14
CA PRO A 231 3.21 -21.58 -8.24
C PRO A 231 3.35 -20.96 -9.63
N VAL A 232 3.59 -19.65 -9.70
CA VAL A 232 3.75 -18.91 -10.96
C VAL A 232 4.88 -19.49 -11.82
N SER A 233 5.93 -20.00 -11.17
CA SER A 233 7.08 -20.68 -11.80
C SER A 233 6.69 -21.90 -12.64
N ALA A 234 5.51 -22.49 -12.44
CA ALA A 234 5.03 -23.63 -13.22
C ALA A 234 4.57 -23.27 -14.65
N ILE A 235 4.31 -21.99 -14.94
CA ILE A 235 3.73 -21.56 -16.22
C ILE A 235 4.76 -21.59 -17.36
N PHE A 236 6.00 -21.16 -17.11
CA PHE A 236 7.09 -21.19 -18.08
C PHE A 236 7.34 -22.59 -18.68
N PRO A 237 7.56 -23.66 -17.86
CA PRO A 237 7.76 -25.00 -18.41
C PRO A 237 6.51 -25.55 -19.10
N ALA A 238 5.31 -25.17 -18.66
CA ALA A 238 4.06 -25.57 -19.34
C ALA A 238 3.95 -24.96 -20.75
N LEU A 239 4.30 -23.68 -20.90
CA LEU A 239 4.35 -23.02 -22.20
C LEU A 239 5.43 -23.63 -23.11
N SER A 240 6.63 -23.87 -22.57
CA SER A 240 7.72 -24.51 -23.31
C SER A 240 7.28 -25.88 -23.85
N LYS A 241 6.67 -26.71 -22.99
CA LYS A 241 6.09 -27.99 -23.38
C LYS A 241 5.04 -27.83 -24.49
N HIS A 242 4.11 -26.88 -24.35
CA HIS A 242 3.10 -26.59 -25.37
C HIS A 242 3.71 -26.21 -26.73
N LEU A 243 4.74 -25.35 -26.76
CA LEU A 243 5.42 -24.98 -28.00
C LEU A 243 6.06 -26.19 -28.69
N SER A 244 6.63 -27.11 -27.92
CA SER A 244 7.19 -28.36 -28.43
C SER A 244 6.12 -29.31 -28.96
N GLU A 245 5.02 -29.50 -28.23
CA GLU A 245 3.93 -30.41 -28.61
C GLU A 245 3.15 -29.92 -29.84
N GLN A 246 3.05 -28.60 -30.01
CA GLN A 246 2.46 -27.97 -31.19
C GLN A 246 3.40 -27.92 -32.40
N GLY A 247 4.63 -28.46 -32.28
CA GLY A 247 5.62 -28.45 -33.35
C GLY A 247 6.08 -27.06 -33.76
N ARG A 248 6.03 -26.07 -32.86
CA ARG A 248 6.49 -24.69 -33.11
C ARG A 248 7.98 -24.51 -32.86
N ALA A 249 8.56 -25.37 -32.04
CA ALA A 249 10.00 -25.45 -31.76
C ALA A 249 10.35 -26.90 -31.35
N THR A 250 11.62 -27.28 -31.44
CA THR A 250 12.10 -28.53 -30.84
C THR A 250 12.14 -28.43 -29.31
N PRO A 251 12.17 -29.54 -28.56
CA PRO A 251 12.31 -29.51 -27.10
C PRO A 251 13.48 -28.64 -26.61
N GLU A 252 14.59 -28.60 -27.36
CA GLU A 252 15.78 -27.81 -27.05
C GLU A 252 15.53 -26.31 -27.22
N MET A 253 14.82 -25.90 -28.27
CA MET A 253 14.56 -24.48 -28.58
C MET A 253 13.25 -23.95 -28.00
N ALA A 254 12.39 -24.81 -27.47
CA ALA A 254 11.10 -24.43 -26.89
C ALA A 254 11.25 -23.47 -25.70
N ASN A 255 12.30 -23.61 -24.88
CA ASN A 255 12.60 -22.67 -23.81
C ASN A 255 12.95 -21.27 -24.34
N VAL A 256 13.68 -21.19 -25.45
CA VAL A 256 14.06 -19.95 -26.12
C VAL A 256 12.81 -19.27 -26.72
N GLY A 257 11.93 -20.05 -27.34
CA GLY A 257 10.64 -19.58 -27.84
C GLY A 257 9.71 -19.10 -26.73
N ALA A 258 9.57 -19.87 -25.64
CA ALA A 258 8.77 -19.49 -24.47
C ALA A 258 9.28 -18.19 -23.85
N TYR A 259 10.59 -18.05 -23.68
CA TYR A 259 11.21 -16.83 -23.18
C TYR A 259 10.93 -15.63 -24.08
N LEU A 260 11.12 -15.76 -25.39
CA LEU A 260 10.82 -14.70 -26.36
C LEU A 260 9.34 -14.25 -26.28
N MET A 261 8.40 -15.19 -26.21
CA MET A 261 6.98 -14.87 -26.15
C MET A 261 6.60 -14.17 -24.84
N LEU A 262 7.12 -14.66 -23.71
CA LEU A 262 6.83 -14.10 -22.39
C LEU A 262 7.48 -12.74 -22.19
N ALA A 263 8.68 -12.52 -22.72
CA ALA A 263 9.43 -11.28 -22.53
C ALA A 263 8.63 -10.02 -22.92
N ARG A 264 7.85 -10.12 -24.00
CA ARG A 264 6.97 -9.06 -24.49
C ARG A 264 5.59 -9.03 -23.83
N LYS A 265 5.03 -10.20 -23.48
CA LYS A 265 3.60 -10.36 -23.15
C LYS A 265 3.31 -10.53 -21.65
N ALA A 266 4.19 -11.21 -20.93
CA ALA A 266 4.06 -11.49 -19.51
C ALA A 266 5.45 -11.57 -18.86
N PRO A 267 6.21 -10.45 -18.85
CA PRO A 267 7.59 -10.41 -18.33
C PRO A 267 7.68 -10.78 -16.85
N GLU A 268 6.60 -10.67 -16.08
CA GLU A 268 6.52 -11.14 -14.70
C GLU A 268 6.75 -12.64 -14.55
N LEU A 269 6.53 -13.44 -15.61
CA LEU A 269 6.76 -14.88 -15.62
C LEU A 269 8.24 -15.24 -15.88
N LEU A 270 9.10 -14.24 -16.15
CA LEU A 270 10.53 -14.41 -16.36
C LEU A 270 11.38 -13.94 -15.17
N ILE A 271 10.73 -13.54 -14.08
CA ILE A 271 11.39 -13.10 -12.84
C ILE A 271 12.12 -14.28 -12.22
N LYS A 272 13.34 -14.03 -11.73
CA LYS A 272 14.16 -15.05 -11.08
C LYS A 272 13.77 -15.20 -9.61
N ASP A 273 13.92 -16.41 -9.08
CA ASP A 273 13.74 -16.71 -7.65
C ASP A 273 12.36 -16.34 -7.08
N ILE A 274 11.27 -16.57 -7.83
CA ILE A 274 9.90 -16.41 -7.33
C ILE A 274 9.60 -17.52 -6.31
N PRO A 275 9.21 -17.19 -5.06
CA PRO A 275 8.82 -18.19 -4.07
C PRO A 275 7.60 -19.01 -4.53
N ASN A 276 7.55 -20.30 -4.17
CA ASN A 276 6.41 -21.17 -4.51
C ASN A 276 5.10 -20.73 -3.86
N SER A 277 5.16 -19.95 -2.77
CA SER A 277 4.00 -19.33 -2.13
C SER A 277 3.34 -18.26 -3.00
N VAL A 278 4.04 -17.71 -4.00
CA VAL A 278 3.47 -16.80 -4.99
C VAL A 278 2.76 -17.62 -6.05
N THR A 279 1.46 -17.84 -5.83
CA THR A 279 0.61 -18.60 -6.74
C THR A 279 -0.13 -17.69 -7.73
N TYR A 280 -0.42 -18.18 -8.93
CA TYR A 280 -1.06 -17.38 -9.98
C TYR A 280 -2.45 -16.92 -9.53
N GLY A 281 -2.69 -15.62 -9.61
CA GLY A 281 -3.94 -15.00 -9.16
C GLY A 281 -4.06 -14.79 -7.65
N SER A 282 -3.01 -15.06 -6.87
CA SER A 282 -2.95 -14.68 -5.45
C SER A 282 -2.71 -13.17 -5.27
N PRO A 283 -2.96 -12.61 -4.07
CA PRO A 283 -2.57 -11.23 -3.77
C PRO A 283 -1.07 -10.95 -3.93
N ALA A 284 -0.20 -11.94 -3.63
CA ALA A 284 1.25 -11.80 -3.84
C ALA A 284 1.58 -11.69 -5.34
N TRP A 285 0.91 -12.48 -6.19
CA TRP A 285 1.04 -12.38 -7.64
C TRP A 285 0.53 -11.04 -8.18
N VAL A 286 -0.59 -10.51 -7.66
CA VAL A 286 -1.09 -9.18 -8.05
C VAL A 286 -0.01 -8.12 -7.83
N ASN A 287 0.64 -8.13 -6.66
CA ASN A 287 1.69 -7.17 -6.33
C ASN A 287 2.91 -7.33 -7.25
N LEU A 288 3.34 -8.58 -7.50
CA LEU A 288 4.42 -8.89 -8.42
C LEU A 288 4.13 -8.39 -9.85
N SER A 289 2.93 -8.65 -10.36
CA SER A 289 2.50 -8.20 -11.69
C SER A 289 2.43 -6.68 -11.80
N ILE A 290 1.96 -5.98 -10.77
CA ILE A 290 1.95 -4.51 -10.74
C ILE A 290 3.38 -3.95 -10.76
N ALA A 291 4.25 -4.53 -9.93
CA ALA A 291 5.64 -4.13 -9.83
C ALA A 291 6.39 -4.34 -11.15
N ALA A 292 6.25 -5.52 -11.74
CA ALA A 292 6.85 -5.87 -13.02
C ALA A 292 6.37 -4.94 -14.15
N ALA A 293 5.05 -4.77 -14.30
CA ALA A 293 4.48 -3.91 -15.33
C ALA A 293 4.88 -2.43 -15.17
N THR A 294 4.97 -1.95 -13.93
CA THR A 294 5.43 -0.57 -13.66
C THR A 294 6.90 -0.39 -14.07
N LEU A 295 7.77 -1.34 -13.74
CA LEU A 295 9.19 -1.29 -14.10
C LEU A 295 9.39 -1.41 -15.62
N GLU A 296 8.69 -2.33 -16.27
CA GLU A 296 8.75 -2.54 -17.72
C GLU A 296 8.28 -1.33 -18.52
N ALA A 297 7.27 -0.60 -18.05
CA ALA A 297 6.80 0.60 -18.73
C ALA A 297 7.81 1.77 -18.66
N HIS A 298 8.65 1.81 -17.63
CA HIS A 298 9.72 2.80 -17.54
C HIS A 298 10.97 2.37 -18.32
N ILE A 299 11.34 1.10 -18.20
CA ILE A 299 12.55 0.54 -18.80
C ILE A 299 12.17 -0.85 -19.36
N PRO A 300 11.70 -0.93 -20.62
CA PRO A 300 11.34 -2.19 -21.25
C PRO A 300 12.52 -3.18 -21.27
N GLY A 301 12.25 -4.43 -20.88
CA GLY A 301 13.22 -5.52 -20.74
C GLY A 301 13.98 -5.57 -19.42
N LYS A 302 13.64 -4.71 -18.46
CA LYS A 302 14.36 -4.63 -17.18
C LYS A 302 14.10 -5.82 -16.27
N VAL A 303 12.87 -6.33 -16.26
CA VAL A 303 12.39 -7.33 -15.30
C VAL A 303 13.02 -8.70 -15.53
N HIS A 304 13.38 -9.05 -16.77
CA HIS A 304 13.80 -10.42 -17.13
C HIS A 304 15.11 -10.91 -16.48
N ASN A 305 15.86 -10.01 -15.83
CA ASN A 305 17.09 -10.35 -15.09
C ASN A 305 17.04 -10.03 -13.61
N MET A 306 15.90 -9.55 -13.11
CA MET A 306 15.74 -9.22 -11.71
C MET A 306 15.21 -10.43 -10.93
N THR A 307 15.65 -10.53 -9.68
CA THR A 307 15.05 -11.45 -8.72
C THR A 307 13.75 -10.87 -8.16
N PHE A 308 12.89 -11.73 -7.60
CA PHE A 308 11.69 -11.31 -6.90
C PHE A 308 11.96 -10.18 -5.88
N ALA A 309 13.00 -10.32 -5.06
CA ALA A 309 13.36 -9.33 -4.04
C ALA A 309 13.81 -7.98 -4.64
N GLN A 310 14.54 -8.00 -5.76
CA GLN A 310 14.98 -6.78 -6.44
C GLN A 310 13.79 -5.99 -6.99
N ILE A 311 12.82 -6.69 -7.59
CA ILE A 311 11.62 -6.06 -8.17
C ILE A 311 10.78 -5.40 -7.10
N MET A 312 10.52 -6.12 -6.00
CA MET A 312 9.71 -5.58 -4.90
C MET A 312 10.37 -4.36 -4.24
N ASN A 313 11.71 -4.25 -4.28
CA ASN A 313 12.43 -3.08 -3.77
C ASN A 313 12.42 -1.88 -4.76
N GLU A 314 12.60 -2.14 -6.05
CA GLU A 314 12.70 -1.07 -7.05
C GLU A 314 11.35 -0.50 -7.50
N ALA A 315 10.28 -1.29 -7.45
CA ALA A 315 8.97 -0.88 -7.94
C ALA A 315 8.34 0.27 -7.15
N ASP A 316 8.62 0.39 -5.84
CA ASP A 316 8.16 1.51 -5.01
C ASP A 316 8.64 2.87 -5.56
N ILE A 317 9.88 2.92 -6.03
CA ILE A 317 10.50 4.15 -6.56
C ILE A 317 9.94 4.47 -7.95
N ALA A 318 9.71 3.44 -8.78
CA ALA A 318 9.15 3.60 -10.11
C ALA A 318 7.66 4.00 -10.07
N GLY A 319 6.87 3.40 -9.19
CA GLY A 319 5.44 3.72 -9.05
C GLY A 319 5.16 5.13 -8.54
N GLN A 320 6.08 5.72 -7.77
CA GLN A 320 6.00 7.13 -7.38
C GLN A 320 6.33 8.10 -8.53
N GLN A 321 7.01 7.64 -9.57
CA GLN A 321 7.42 8.49 -10.70
C GLN A 321 6.33 8.60 -11.77
N ASP A 322 5.54 7.54 -11.98
CA ASP A 322 4.43 7.53 -12.95
C ASP A 322 3.22 6.76 -12.40
N LEU A 323 2.35 7.50 -11.68
CA LEU A 323 1.15 6.92 -11.08
C LEU A 323 0.16 6.38 -12.12
N ALA A 324 0.11 6.93 -13.33
CA ALA A 324 -0.86 6.52 -14.35
C ALA A 324 -0.54 5.10 -14.86
N ILE A 325 0.74 4.81 -15.09
CA ILE A 325 1.23 3.48 -15.45
C ILE A 325 0.91 2.47 -14.34
N THR A 326 1.18 2.82 -13.08
CA THR A 326 0.89 1.92 -11.94
C THR A 326 -0.61 1.66 -11.79
N GLN A 327 -1.47 2.66 -11.99
CA GLN A 327 -2.93 2.47 -12.00
C GLN A 327 -3.39 1.53 -13.12
N GLN A 328 -2.80 1.65 -14.32
CA GLN A 328 -3.11 0.74 -15.42
C GLN A 328 -2.68 -0.70 -15.09
N ALA A 329 -1.50 -0.88 -14.50
CA ALA A 329 -1.01 -2.18 -14.04
C ALA A 329 -1.91 -2.78 -12.95
N GLN A 330 -2.40 -1.96 -12.01
CA GLN A 330 -3.34 -2.37 -10.96
C GLN A 330 -4.68 -2.85 -11.53
N ARG A 331 -5.29 -2.12 -12.47
CA ARG A 331 -6.51 -2.57 -13.17
C ARG A 331 -6.28 -3.91 -13.88
N ALA A 332 -5.14 -4.00 -14.58
CA ALA A 332 -4.75 -5.20 -15.30
C ALA A 332 -4.67 -6.44 -14.40
N ALA A 333 -4.03 -6.31 -13.23
CA ALA A 333 -3.84 -7.39 -12.27
C ALA A 333 -5.15 -7.73 -11.52
N LEU A 334 -5.91 -6.72 -11.08
CA LEU A 334 -7.19 -6.93 -10.38
C LEU A 334 -8.23 -7.63 -11.24
N ARG A 335 -8.22 -7.44 -12.57
CA ARG A 335 -9.10 -8.18 -13.47
C ARG A 335 -8.86 -9.69 -13.37
N VAL A 336 -7.61 -10.11 -13.39
CA VAL A 336 -7.23 -11.52 -13.31
C VAL A 336 -7.53 -12.06 -11.92
N TRP A 337 -7.10 -11.34 -10.87
CA TRP A 337 -7.40 -11.72 -9.49
C TRP A 337 -8.91 -11.84 -9.25
N GLY A 338 -9.72 -10.93 -9.78
CA GLY A 338 -11.16 -10.95 -9.60
C GLY A 338 -11.81 -12.22 -10.15
N VAL A 339 -11.35 -12.71 -11.31
CA VAL A 339 -11.81 -14.00 -11.86
C VAL A 339 -11.31 -15.16 -11.00
N VAL A 340 -10.01 -15.18 -10.67
CA VAL A 340 -9.40 -16.26 -9.90
C VAL A 340 -10.03 -16.41 -8.53
N SER A 341 -10.29 -15.31 -7.83
CA SER A 341 -10.88 -15.27 -6.49
C SER A 341 -12.39 -15.52 -6.47
N GLY A 342 -13.04 -15.56 -7.63
CA GLY A 342 -14.50 -15.65 -7.76
C GLY A 342 -15.24 -14.32 -7.54
N ALA A 343 -14.53 -13.20 -7.29
CA ALA A 343 -15.13 -11.89 -7.13
C ALA A 343 -15.77 -11.35 -8.43
N LEU A 344 -15.28 -11.78 -9.59
CA LEU A 344 -15.81 -11.49 -10.91
C LEU A 344 -16.15 -12.78 -11.66
N SER A 345 -17.26 -12.78 -12.39
CA SER A 345 -17.49 -13.80 -13.42
C SER A 345 -16.65 -13.52 -14.66
N GLN A 346 -16.48 -14.53 -15.54
CA GLN A 346 -15.78 -14.35 -16.81
C GLN A 346 -16.42 -13.23 -17.66
N GLN A 347 -17.74 -13.12 -17.66
CA GLN A 347 -18.46 -12.07 -18.39
C GLN A 347 -18.20 -10.67 -17.81
N GLU A 348 -18.14 -10.56 -16.49
CA GLU A 348 -17.80 -9.30 -15.79
C GLU A 348 -16.35 -8.91 -16.06
N ALA A 349 -15.44 -9.88 -16.09
CA ALA A 349 -14.07 -9.65 -16.47
C ALA A 349 -13.94 -9.27 -17.95
N ASP A 350 -14.71 -9.87 -18.87
CA ASP A 350 -14.63 -9.56 -20.30
C ASP A 350 -15.12 -8.14 -20.61
N ARG A 351 -16.24 -7.72 -20.02
CA ARG A 351 -16.76 -6.35 -20.15
C ARG A 351 -15.92 -5.32 -19.37
N TYR A 352 -15.37 -5.73 -18.23
CA TYR A 352 -14.57 -4.95 -17.28
C TYR A 352 -14.97 -3.48 -17.13
N SER A 353 -16.25 -3.26 -16.85
CA SER A 353 -16.79 -1.91 -16.66
C SER A 353 -16.22 -1.24 -15.40
N PRO A 354 -16.37 0.10 -15.23
CA PRO A 354 -15.97 0.76 -13.99
C PRO A 354 -16.56 0.14 -12.72
N ALA A 355 -17.77 -0.43 -12.80
CA ALA A 355 -18.38 -1.15 -11.69
C ALA A 355 -17.68 -2.48 -11.38
N ASP A 356 -17.21 -3.20 -12.41
CA ASP A 356 -16.47 -4.46 -12.25
C ASP A 356 -15.06 -4.21 -11.69
N ILE A 357 -14.41 -3.12 -12.11
CA ILE A 357 -13.14 -2.66 -11.55
C ILE A 357 -13.31 -2.39 -10.05
N GLU A 358 -14.35 -1.65 -9.67
CA GLU A 358 -14.61 -1.30 -8.27
C GLU A 358 -15.01 -2.52 -7.43
N LYS A 359 -15.80 -3.44 -8.00
CA LYS A 359 -16.14 -4.72 -7.36
C LYS A 359 -14.89 -5.54 -7.04
N ALA A 360 -13.99 -5.71 -8.02
CA ALA A 360 -12.73 -6.42 -7.80
C ALA A 360 -11.83 -5.70 -6.78
N ARG A 361 -11.71 -4.37 -6.87
CA ARG A 361 -10.90 -3.57 -5.94
C ARG A 361 -11.44 -3.64 -4.51
N HIS A 362 -12.75 -3.51 -4.32
CA HIS A 362 -13.38 -3.60 -3.01
C HIS A 362 -13.16 -4.98 -2.39
N ALA A 363 -13.39 -6.05 -3.15
CA ALA A 363 -13.14 -7.41 -2.68
C ALA A 363 -11.66 -7.64 -2.31
N PHE A 364 -10.73 -7.16 -3.13
CA PHE A 364 -9.30 -7.27 -2.87
C PHE A 364 -8.89 -6.53 -1.61
N ASN A 365 -9.33 -5.27 -1.46
CA ASN A 365 -9.00 -4.43 -0.31
C ASN A 365 -9.67 -4.93 0.98
N HIS A 366 -10.89 -5.46 0.89
CA HIS A 366 -11.57 -6.11 2.01
C HIS A 366 -10.74 -7.30 2.52
N GLN A 367 -10.34 -8.21 1.62
CA GLN A 367 -9.47 -9.34 1.98
C GLN A 367 -8.11 -8.86 2.54
N ALA A 368 -7.52 -7.82 1.97
CA ALA A 368 -6.25 -7.27 2.47
C ALA A 368 -6.39 -6.73 3.90
N ASN A 369 -7.44 -5.96 4.18
CA ASN A 369 -7.69 -5.35 5.48
C ASN A 369 -8.01 -6.39 6.56
N GLU A 370 -8.89 -7.36 6.28
CA GLU A 370 -9.19 -8.46 7.20
C GLU A 370 -7.91 -9.23 7.56
N ARG A 371 -7.02 -9.48 6.59
CA ARG A 371 -5.73 -10.14 6.87
C ARG A 371 -4.85 -9.29 7.78
N VAL A 372 -4.76 -7.97 7.56
CA VAL A 372 -3.94 -7.06 8.40
C VAL A 372 -4.42 -7.13 9.85
N GLU A 373 -5.74 -7.04 10.02
CA GLU A 373 -6.36 -7.12 11.33
C GLU A 373 -6.12 -8.50 11.97
N ALA A 374 -6.32 -9.58 11.21
CA ALA A 374 -6.12 -10.96 11.64
C ALA A 374 -4.71 -11.23 12.17
N SER A 375 -3.69 -10.61 11.56
CA SER A 375 -2.30 -10.71 12.02
C SER A 375 -2.16 -10.21 13.47
N SER A 376 -2.80 -9.08 13.81
CA SER A 376 -2.80 -8.55 15.18
C SER A 376 -3.68 -9.36 16.14
N GLN A 377 -4.81 -9.84 15.64
CA GLN A 377 -5.81 -10.62 16.38
C GLN A 377 -5.28 -11.98 16.84
N ILE A 378 -4.57 -12.71 15.97
CA ILE A 378 -3.89 -13.98 16.31
C ILE A 378 -2.83 -13.78 17.39
N GLN A 379 -2.19 -12.61 17.40
CA GLN A 379 -1.14 -12.26 18.36
C GLN A 379 -1.68 -11.66 19.66
N ALA A 380 -3.01 -11.53 19.84
CA ALA A 380 -3.60 -10.86 20.99
C ALA A 380 -3.09 -11.47 22.31
N GLU A 381 -2.47 -10.65 23.17
CA GLU A 381 -1.83 -11.13 24.39
C GLU A 381 -2.87 -11.72 25.36
N ILE A 382 -2.61 -12.93 25.86
CA ILE A 382 -3.45 -13.54 26.89
C ILE A 382 -3.12 -12.82 28.22
N PRO A 383 -4.11 -12.23 28.90
CA PRO A 383 -3.85 -11.50 30.13
C PRO A 383 -3.36 -12.44 31.22
N SER A 384 -2.51 -11.91 32.11
CA SER A 384 -2.03 -12.62 33.28
C SER A 384 -2.77 -12.13 34.52
N ARG A 385 -3.49 -13.04 35.19
CA ARG A 385 -4.18 -12.72 36.45
C ARG A 385 -3.19 -12.23 37.53
N LYS A 386 -1.97 -12.79 37.54
CA LYS A 386 -0.88 -12.38 38.43
C LYS A 386 -0.46 -10.93 38.15
N ASP A 387 -0.26 -10.56 36.89
CA ASP A 387 0.20 -9.21 36.55
C ASP A 387 -0.87 -8.16 36.83
N ILE A 388 -2.15 -8.48 36.58
CA ILE A 388 -3.29 -7.65 36.97
C ILE A 388 -3.33 -7.46 38.49
N ALA A 389 -3.16 -8.53 39.26
CA ALA A 389 -3.15 -8.48 40.72
C ALA A 389 -1.97 -7.66 41.24
N LEU A 390 -0.76 -7.88 40.73
CA LEU A 390 0.44 -7.12 41.10
C LEU A 390 0.29 -5.63 40.78
N ALA A 391 -0.29 -5.28 39.61
CA ALA A 391 -0.54 -3.89 39.25
C ALA A 391 -1.49 -3.21 40.25
N LYS A 392 -2.63 -3.83 40.58
CA LYS A 392 -3.60 -3.30 41.56
C LYS A 392 -3.04 -3.24 42.98
N LEU A 393 -2.21 -4.21 43.36
CA LEU A 393 -1.52 -4.23 44.65
C LEU A 393 -0.50 -3.10 44.77
N LYS A 394 0.32 -2.88 43.74
CA LYS A 394 1.28 -1.76 43.67
C LYS A 394 0.58 -0.41 43.73
N GLU A 395 -0.52 -0.25 42.99
CA GLU A 395 -1.33 0.97 43.00
C GLU A 395 -1.89 1.27 44.40
N ARG A 396 -2.41 0.25 45.10
CA ARG A 396 -3.06 0.44 46.41
C ARG A 396 -2.07 0.56 47.57
N PHE A 397 -1.00 -0.22 47.56
CA PHE A 397 -0.12 -0.42 48.71
C PHE A 397 1.29 0.17 48.52
N GLY A 398 1.64 0.61 47.31
CA GLY A 398 2.98 1.10 46.97
C GLY A 398 3.91 -0.01 46.47
N PRO A 399 4.97 0.32 45.71
CA PRO A 399 5.82 -0.68 45.06
C PRO A 399 6.71 -1.50 46.02
N ASP A 400 6.99 -0.98 47.22
CA ASP A 400 7.98 -1.57 48.16
C ASP A 400 7.40 -2.64 49.09
N VAL A 401 6.10 -2.94 48.96
CA VAL A 401 5.42 -3.95 49.79
C VAL A 401 5.70 -5.36 49.22
N PRO A 402 6.10 -6.34 50.06
CA PRO A 402 6.44 -7.68 49.61
C PRO A 402 5.21 -8.52 49.26
N PHE A 403 4.61 -8.25 48.09
CA PHE A 403 3.31 -8.82 47.68
C PHE A 403 3.28 -10.34 47.50
N GLU A 404 4.42 -10.95 47.19
CA GLU A 404 4.54 -12.39 46.93
C GLU A 404 4.98 -13.18 48.17
N GLU A 405 5.43 -12.51 49.24
CA GLU A 405 5.86 -13.19 50.46
C GLU A 405 4.64 -13.74 51.23
N LYS A 406 4.64 -15.05 51.50
CA LYS A 406 3.56 -15.72 52.24
C LYS A 406 3.68 -15.43 53.74
N ARG A 407 3.08 -14.32 54.18
CA ARG A 407 3.18 -13.80 55.56
C ARG A 407 1.82 -13.54 56.23
N LEU A 408 0.71 -13.86 55.56
CA LEU A 408 -0.63 -13.64 56.08
C LEU A 408 -1.29 -14.97 56.47
N SER A 409 -1.94 -14.99 57.63
CA SER A 409 -2.81 -16.08 58.09
C SER A 409 -4.21 -15.56 58.37
N ILE A 410 -5.20 -16.45 58.40
CA ILE A 410 -6.58 -16.07 58.76
C ILE A 410 -6.67 -15.88 60.28
N LYS A 411 -7.19 -14.74 60.72
CA LYS A 411 -7.42 -14.40 62.12
C LYS A 411 -8.54 -15.28 62.69
N SER A 412 -8.15 -16.37 63.32
CA SER A 412 -8.96 -17.36 64.05
C SER A 412 -10.38 -17.58 63.52
N THR A 413 -10.56 -18.58 62.66
CA THR A 413 -11.86 -19.23 62.52
C THR A 413 -11.91 -20.42 63.46
N LYS A 414 -12.90 -20.50 64.36
CA LYS A 414 -13.28 -21.76 65.02
C LYS A 414 -13.69 -22.76 63.92
N GLN A 415 -12.72 -23.48 63.34
CA GLN A 415 -13.03 -24.59 62.45
C GLN A 415 -13.39 -25.80 63.33
N PRO A 416 -14.59 -26.40 63.18
CA PRO A 416 -14.86 -27.69 63.79
C PRO A 416 -13.88 -28.72 63.24
N SER A 417 -13.27 -29.50 64.13
CA SER A 417 -12.05 -30.29 63.89
C SER A 417 -12.19 -31.49 62.93
N VAL A 418 -13.29 -31.65 62.20
CA VAL A 418 -13.48 -32.73 61.23
C VAL A 418 -14.37 -32.25 60.07
N GLN A 419 -13.77 -31.87 58.96
CA GLN A 419 -14.45 -31.76 57.66
C GLN A 419 -13.59 -32.44 56.57
N PRO A 420 -14.19 -33.00 55.51
CA PRO A 420 -13.45 -33.66 54.44
C PRO A 420 -12.43 -32.72 53.80
N LEU A 421 -11.30 -33.26 53.33
CA LEU A 421 -10.22 -32.49 52.70
C LEU A 421 -10.69 -31.68 51.46
N TYR A 422 -11.85 -32.03 50.90
CA TYR A 422 -12.48 -31.48 49.69
C TYR A 422 -13.81 -30.72 49.96
N ASP A 423 -13.93 -29.99 51.07
CA ASP A 423 -15.05 -29.04 51.25
C ASP A 423 -14.72 -27.68 50.59
N PRO A 424 -15.46 -27.25 49.54
CA PRO A 424 -15.25 -25.95 48.90
C PRO A 424 -15.53 -24.74 49.82
N ASN A 425 -16.13 -24.96 50.99
CA ASN A 425 -16.36 -23.93 52.02
C ASN A 425 -15.27 -23.90 53.10
N ARG A 426 -14.23 -24.75 53.01
CA ARG A 426 -13.12 -24.78 53.97
C ARG A 426 -12.31 -23.48 53.88
N ALA A 427 -12.10 -22.83 55.03
CA ALA A 427 -11.24 -21.65 55.07
C ALA A 427 -9.80 -22.03 54.64
N PRO A 428 -9.13 -21.19 53.82
CA PRO A 428 -7.77 -21.44 53.34
C PRO A 428 -6.80 -21.74 54.49
N ALA A 429 -6.06 -22.86 54.41
CA ALA A 429 -5.09 -23.26 55.41
C ALA A 429 -3.65 -22.84 55.04
N GLY A 430 -2.86 -22.44 56.02
CA GLY A 430 -1.45 -22.05 55.84
C GLY A 430 -1.23 -20.55 55.59
N LEU A 431 0.02 -20.18 55.33
CA LEU A 431 0.42 -18.80 55.05
C LEU A 431 0.13 -18.45 53.58
N HIS A 432 -0.42 -17.25 53.37
CA HIS A 432 -0.77 -16.69 52.07
C HIS A 432 -0.04 -15.36 51.87
N SER A 433 0.11 -14.97 50.61
CA SER A 433 0.63 -13.66 50.22
C SER A 433 -0.51 -12.68 49.90
N LEU A 434 -0.23 -11.36 49.86
CA LEU A 434 -1.21 -10.37 49.37
C LEU A 434 -1.62 -10.66 47.93
N LEU A 435 -0.69 -11.19 47.13
CA LEU A 435 -0.93 -11.66 45.77
C LEU A 435 -1.93 -12.82 45.72
N ASP A 436 -1.78 -13.84 46.57
CA ASP A 436 -2.73 -14.97 46.66
C ASP A 436 -4.14 -14.47 46.99
N ILE A 437 -4.27 -13.54 47.95
CA ILE A 437 -5.56 -12.99 48.36
C ILE A 437 -6.23 -12.22 47.21
N ALA A 438 -5.46 -11.39 46.51
CA ALA A 438 -5.95 -10.58 45.40
C ALA A 438 -6.35 -11.44 44.18
N MET A 439 -5.58 -12.48 43.84
CA MET A 439 -5.87 -13.38 42.72
C MET A 439 -7.05 -14.31 43.00
N SER A 440 -7.13 -14.89 44.21
CA SER A 440 -8.18 -15.85 44.58
C SER A 440 -9.46 -15.18 45.07
N GLY A 441 -9.46 -13.86 45.24
CA GLY A 441 -10.61 -13.11 45.72
C GLY A 441 -10.98 -13.45 47.16
N LEU A 442 -10.02 -13.85 48.01
CA LEU A 442 -10.23 -14.32 49.40
C LEU A 442 -10.40 -13.16 50.42
N HIS A 443 -10.86 -12.02 49.95
CA HIS A 443 -11.03 -10.78 50.73
C HIS A 443 -12.11 -10.88 51.82
N GLN A 444 -13.00 -11.89 51.76
CA GLN A 444 -14.03 -12.15 52.76
C GLN A 444 -13.48 -12.66 54.10
N TYR A 445 -12.26 -13.19 54.11
CA TYR A 445 -11.61 -13.63 55.34
C TYR A 445 -10.89 -12.47 56.03
N GLN A 446 -10.84 -12.50 57.36
CA GLN A 446 -10.03 -11.57 58.14
C GLN A 446 -8.59 -12.09 58.18
N TRP A 447 -7.65 -11.28 57.68
CA TRP A 447 -6.23 -11.64 57.58
C TRP A 447 -5.41 -10.92 58.65
N GLU A 448 -4.43 -11.62 59.22
CA GLU A 448 -3.44 -11.09 60.15
C GLU A 448 -2.02 -11.40 59.69
N THR A 449 -1.06 -10.56 60.09
CA THR A 449 0.37 -10.73 59.80
C THR A 449 1.22 -10.18 60.94
N THR A 450 2.39 -10.76 61.15
CA THR A 450 3.41 -10.24 62.07
C THR A 450 4.51 -9.45 61.33
N ASP A 451 4.45 -9.37 60.00
CA ASP A 451 5.43 -8.61 59.21
C ASP A 451 5.08 -7.11 59.27
N PRO A 452 5.94 -6.26 59.84
CA PRO A 452 5.65 -4.84 60.01
C PRO A 452 5.48 -4.09 58.67
N ARG A 453 6.12 -4.57 57.59
CA ARG A 453 6.02 -3.98 56.24
C ARG A 453 4.61 -4.14 55.69
N ILE A 454 4.05 -5.33 55.85
CA ILE A 454 2.70 -5.68 55.36
C ILE A 454 1.63 -5.13 56.31
N LEU A 455 1.85 -5.22 57.62
CA LEU A 455 0.92 -4.71 58.64
C LEU A 455 0.66 -3.20 58.46
N SER A 456 1.73 -2.41 58.27
CA SER A 456 1.63 -0.97 58.00
C SER A 456 0.92 -0.69 56.67
N ALA A 457 1.26 -1.44 55.62
CA ALA A 457 0.65 -1.27 54.31
C ALA A 457 -0.87 -1.56 54.29
N MET A 458 -1.34 -2.52 55.10
CA MET A 458 -2.74 -2.92 55.16
C MET A 458 -3.63 -1.99 56.01
N GLN A 459 -3.04 -1.11 56.83
CA GLN A 459 -3.79 -0.26 57.75
C GLN A 459 -4.78 0.64 56.97
N ASP A 460 -6.06 0.57 57.35
CA ASP A 460 -7.18 1.32 56.76
C ASP A 460 -7.42 1.10 55.24
N LYS A 461 -6.84 0.05 54.65
CA LYS A 461 -6.97 -0.27 53.22
C LYS A 461 -7.68 -1.61 52.97
N SER A 462 -8.56 -1.63 51.97
CA SER A 462 -9.32 -2.84 51.61
C SER A 462 -8.47 -3.87 50.86
N LEU A 463 -8.68 -5.16 51.16
CA LEU A 463 -8.15 -6.30 50.40
C LEU A 463 -9.08 -6.76 49.26
N LYS A 464 -10.21 -6.07 49.04
CA LYS A 464 -11.13 -6.41 47.94
C LYS A 464 -10.57 -5.89 46.62
N PHE A 465 -10.33 -6.80 45.69
CA PHE A 465 -9.91 -6.48 44.33
C PHE A 465 -10.84 -7.15 43.30
N ASP A 466 -11.05 -6.44 42.21
CA ASP A 466 -11.76 -6.84 40.98
C ASP A 466 -10.84 -7.59 40.00
N VAL A 467 -9.76 -8.23 40.49
CA VAL A 467 -8.79 -8.95 39.66
C VAL A 467 -9.47 -10.01 38.79
N ASN A 468 -10.37 -10.81 39.36
CA ASN A 468 -11.02 -11.89 38.62
C ASN A 468 -11.97 -11.38 37.54
N SER A 469 -12.74 -10.31 37.78
CA SER A 469 -13.60 -9.73 36.74
C SER A 469 -12.77 -9.10 35.62
N VAL A 470 -11.76 -8.29 35.97
CA VAL A 470 -10.87 -7.67 34.98
C VAL A 470 -10.12 -8.72 34.14
N PHE A 471 -9.63 -9.79 34.78
CA PHE A 471 -8.99 -10.90 34.09
C PHE A 471 -9.98 -11.59 33.14
N ASN A 472 -11.18 -11.96 33.60
CA ASN A 472 -12.17 -12.65 32.76
C ASN A 472 -12.59 -11.80 31.56
N ASP A 473 -12.78 -10.49 31.74
CA ASP A 473 -13.13 -9.57 30.65
C ASP A 473 -12.00 -9.46 29.62
N GLN A 474 -10.75 -9.28 30.07
CA GLN A 474 -9.59 -9.21 29.18
C GLN A 474 -9.34 -10.54 28.48
N PHE A 475 -9.52 -11.66 29.19
CA PHE A 475 -9.30 -13.01 28.67
C PHE A 475 -10.33 -13.34 27.60
N THR A 476 -11.61 -13.04 27.85
CA THR A 476 -12.69 -13.24 26.88
C THR A 476 -12.45 -12.44 25.61
N LYS A 477 -12.01 -11.17 25.74
CA LYS A 477 -11.65 -10.33 24.59
C LYS A 477 -10.46 -10.90 23.81
N ALA A 478 -9.39 -11.29 24.50
CA ALA A 478 -8.20 -11.84 23.86
C ALA A 478 -8.49 -13.15 23.11
N ILE A 479 -9.30 -14.04 23.70
CA ILE A 479 -9.74 -15.27 23.04
C ILE A 479 -10.66 -14.96 21.86
N GLY A 480 -11.60 -14.02 21.99
CA GLY A 480 -12.46 -13.57 20.90
C GLY A 480 -11.65 -13.08 19.71
N SER A 481 -10.70 -12.16 19.93
CA SER A 481 -9.81 -11.67 18.88
C SER A 481 -9.00 -12.81 18.25
N ARG A 482 -8.42 -13.72 19.03
CA ARG A 482 -7.69 -14.87 18.46
C ARG A 482 -8.56 -15.75 17.57
N LYS A 483 -9.81 -16.01 17.97
CA LYS A 483 -10.77 -16.76 17.15
C LYS A 483 -11.00 -16.06 15.80
N GLU A 484 -11.28 -14.76 15.81
CA GLU A 484 -11.48 -13.95 14.59
C GLU A 484 -10.27 -14.01 13.65
N GLY A 485 -9.07 -13.88 14.21
CA GLY A 485 -7.84 -13.96 13.42
C GLY A 485 -7.61 -15.35 12.82
N ILE A 486 -7.85 -16.43 13.59
CA ILE A 486 -7.76 -17.82 13.11
C ILE A 486 -8.79 -18.09 12.02
N THR A 487 -10.04 -17.63 12.21
CA THR A 487 -11.10 -17.73 11.19
C THR A 487 -10.62 -17.10 9.87
N THR A 488 -10.03 -15.91 9.95
CA THR A 488 -9.50 -15.21 8.78
C THR A 488 -8.31 -15.94 8.13
N ALA A 489 -7.46 -16.59 8.93
CA ALA A 489 -6.37 -17.42 8.43
C ALA A 489 -6.90 -18.59 7.61
N VAL A 490 -7.88 -19.34 8.13
CA VAL A 490 -8.49 -20.48 7.44
C VAL A 490 -9.18 -20.05 6.14
N LYS A 491 -9.96 -18.96 6.18
CA LYS A 491 -10.56 -18.35 4.97
C LYS A 491 -9.49 -18.04 3.92
N HIS A 492 -8.35 -17.48 4.35
CA HIS A 492 -7.25 -17.15 3.44
C HIS A 492 -6.60 -18.39 2.84
N MET A 493 -6.28 -19.41 3.65
CA MET A 493 -5.65 -20.64 3.16
C MET A 493 -6.52 -21.34 2.12
N ILE A 494 -7.83 -21.46 2.37
CA ILE A 494 -8.78 -22.06 1.43
C ILE A 494 -8.86 -21.25 0.13
N ALA A 495 -8.87 -19.92 0.22
CA ALA A 495 -8.93 -19.06 -0.97
C ALA A 495 -7.69 -19.15 -1.87
N GLN A 496 -6.56 -19.64 -1.37
CA GLN A 496 -5.31 -19.81 -2.11
C GLN A 496 -5.16 -21.17 -2.78
N LEU A 497 -6.08 -22.10 -2.51
CA LEU A 497 -6.04 -23.44 -3.09
C LEU A 497 -6.27 -23.43 -4.61
N PRO A 498 -5.77 -24.47 -5.32
CA PRO A 498 -6.14 -24.72 -6.70
C PRO A 498 -7.66 -24.73 -6.91
N LEU A 499 -8.12 -24.31 -8.09
CA LEU A 499 -9.55 -24.18 -8.35
C LEU A 499 -10.34 -25.46 -8.06
N ALA A 500 -9.81 -26.62 -8.48
CA ALA A 500 -10.44 -27.91 -8.24
C ALA A 500 -10.68 -28.19 -6.76
N ASP A 501 -9.72 -27.85 -5.90
CA ASP A 501 -9.83 -28.03 -4.45
C ASP A 501 -10.83 -27.06 -3.84
N ARG A 502 -10.81 -25.79 -4.26
CA ARG A 502 -11.81 -24.81 -3.83
C ARG A 502 -13.23 -25.24 -4.19
N GLN A 503 -13.43 -25.78 -5.39
CA GLN A 503 -14.72 -26.32 -5.83
C GLN A 503 -15.13 -27.56 -5.03
N ASN A 504 -14.17 -28.42 -4.70
CA ASN A 504 -14.44 -29.62 -3.89
C ASN A 504 -14.88 -29.24 -2.46
N LEU A 505 -14.22 -28.25 -1.86
CA LEU A 505 -14.58 -27.73 -0.53
C LEU A 505 -15.90 -26.94 -0.54
N GLU A 506 -16.19 -26.20 -1.61
CA GLU A 506 -17.42 -25.41 -1.72
C GLU A 506 -18.66 -26.29 -1.95
N TYR A 507 -18.57 -27.26 -2.85
CA TYR A 507 -19.74 -27.98 -3.36
C TYR A 507 -19.82 -29.47 -2.94
N GLY A 508 -18.73 -30.06 -2.46
CA GLY A 508 -18.69 -31.46 -1.99
C GLY A 508 -19.26 -31.63 -0.58
N GLU A 509 -19.71 -32.83 -0.23
CA GLU A 509 -20.07 -33.18 1.15
C GLU A 509 -18.82 -33.22 2.04
N LEU A 510 -18.88 -32.61 3.22
CA LEU A 510 -17.74 -32.44 4.11
C LEU A 510 -17.89 -33.26 5.39
N GLU A 511 -16.86 -34.02 5.74
CA GLU A 511 -16.75 -34.74 7.01
C GLU A 511 -15.44 -34.36 7.70
N PHE A 512 -15.50 -34.05 8.99
CA PHE A 512 -14.31 -33.65 9.76
C PHE A 512 -13.81 -34.78 10.66
N TYR A 513 -12.50 -34.86 10.83
CA TYR A 513 -11.83 -35.84 11.68
C TYR A 513 -10.72 -35.18 12.48
N LYS A 514 -10.62 -35.55 13.76
CA LYS A 514 -9.57 -35.11 14.68
C LYS A 514 -8.78 -36.31 15.18
N ASN A 515 -7.53 -36.07 15.57
CA ASN A 515 -6.62 -37.11 16.05
C ASN A 515 -5.83 -36.65 17.28
N ASP A 516 -6.59 -36.33 18.34
CA ASP A 516 -6.08 -35.95 19.66
C ASP A 516 -5.24 -37.08 20.28
N THR A 517 -4.30 -36.72 21.16
CA THR A 517 -3.51 -37.70 21.92
C THR A 517 -4.11 -37.90 23.30
N TYR A 518 -4.30 -39.16 23.71
CA TYR A 518 -4.82 -39.52 25.02
C TYR A 518 -3.84 -40.41 25.80
N MET A 519 -3.83 -40.30 27.13
CA MET A 519 -3.17 -41.24 28.04
C MET A 519 -4.17 -42.27 28.57
N LEU A 520 -3.79 -43.55 28.56
CA LEU A 520 -4.53 -44.65 29.17
C LEU A 520 -4.36 -44.59 30.69
N GLY A 521 -5.48 -44.58 31.41
CA GLY A 521 -5.51 -44.67 32.86
C GLY A 521 -5.26 -46.08 33.38
N LEU A 522 -5.16 -46.23 34.70
CA LEU A 522 -4.99 -47.53 35.38
C LEU A 522 -6.26 -48.41 35.34
N GLY A 523 -7.41 -47.89 34.86
CA GLY A 523 -8.66 -48.63 34.68
C GLY A 523 -8.83 -49.18 33.26
N PHE A 524 -9.66 -50.23 33.09
CA PHE A 524 -9.79 -51.00 31.85
C PHE A 524 -10.30 -50.23 30.61
N THR A 525 -10.93 -49.06 30.76
CA THR A 525 -11.49 -48.27 29.64
C THR A 525 -11.19 -46.76 29.71
N GLY A 526 -10.53 -46.29 30.78
CA GLY A 526 -10.34 -44.86 31.03
C GLY A 526 -9.23 -44.25 30.17
N ARG A 527 -9.54 -43.13 29.49
CA ARG A 527 -8.57 -42.29 28.77
C ARG A 527 -8.67 -40.85 29.28
N THR A 528 -7.52 -40.19 29.44
CA THR A 528 -7.45 -38.75 29.72
C THR A 528 -6.79 -38.04 28.54
N LEU A 529 -7.32 -36.87 28.16
CA LEU A 529 -6.73 -36.07 27.07
C LEU A 529 -5.32 -35.64 27.47
N HIS A 530 -4.33 -35.95 26.64
CA HIS A 530 -2.94 -35.57 26.87
C HIS A 530 -2.56 -34.29 26.12
N SER A 531 -2.91 -34.23 24.84
CA SER A 531 -2.69 -33.05 24.00
C SER A 531 -3.68 -33.06 22.84
N LYS A 532 -4.21 -31.88 22.50
CA LYS A 532 -5.00 -31.70 21.27
C LYS A 532 -4.08 -31.69 20.06
N ASN A 533 -4.55 -32.24 18.94
CA ASN A 533 -3.93 -31.94 17.66
C ASN A 533 -4.42 -30.56 17.22
N ASP A 534 -3.53 -29.74 16.68
CA ASP A 534 -3.85 -28.45 16.11
C ASP A 534 -4.16 -28.52 14.60
N ASN A 535 -3.99 -29.71 13.99
CA ASN A 535 -4.38 -30.00 12.63
C ASN A 535 -5.77 -30.65 12.57
N LEU A 536 -6.59 -30.20 11.63
CA LEU A 536 -7.91 -30.77 11.36
C LEU A 536 -7.92 -31.48 10.01
N LEU A 537 -8.42 -32.71 9.99
CA LEU A 537 -8.62 -33.47 8.76
C LEU A 537 -10.04 -33.22 8.24
N LEU A 538 -10.15 -32.91 6.95
CA LEU A 538 -11.39 -32.63 6.25
C LEU A 538 -11.50 -33.56 5.03
N LYS A 539 -12.45 -34.47 5.07
CA LYS A 539 -12.80 -35.31 3.93
C LYS A 539 -13.88 -34.61 3.12
N ALA A 540 -13.60 -34.33 1.85
CA ALA A 540 -14.58 -33.87 0.88
C ALA A 540 -14.98 -35.02 -0.04
N LYS A 541 -16.29 -35.29 -0.15
CA LYS A 541 -16.89 -36.23 -1.10
C LYS A 541 -17.63 -35.41 -2.15
N GLY A 542 -17.05 -35.26 -3.33
CA GLY A 542 -17.54 -34.29 -4.31
C GLY A 542 -17.39 -34.74 -5.77
N LEU A 543 -17.44 -33.75 -6.66
CA LEU A 543 -17.43 -33.89 -8.13
C LEU A 543 -16.17 -34.59 -8.68
N SER A 544 -15.07 -34.59 -7.93
CA SER A 544 -13.77 -35.15 -8.33
C SER A 544 -13.42 -36.43 -7.56
N GLY A 545 -14.39 -37.05 -6.88
CA GLY A 545 -14.17 -38.21 -6.02
C GLY A 545 -13.95 -37.83 -4.55
N GLU A 546 -13.38 -38.76 -3.78
CA GLU A 546 -13.04 -38.51 -2.38
C GLU A 546 -11.64 -37.90 -2.26
N THR A 547 -11.53 -36.76 -1.57
CA THR A 547 -10.25 -36.11 -1.26
C THR A 547 -10.19 -35.80 0.22
N VAL A 548 -9.02 -35.99 0.84
CA VAL A 548 -8.79 -35.65 2.24
C VAL A 548 -7.81 -34.49 2.29
N TYR A 549 -8.17 -33.48 3.07
CA TYR A 549 -7.37 -32.29 3.31
C TYR A 549 -6.90 -32.27 4.76
N GLU A 550 -5.69 -31.79 5.00
CA GLU A 550 -5.19 -31.41 6.32
C GLU A 550 -5.10 -29.88 6.38
N ILE A 551 -5.81 -29.28 7.34
CA ILE A 551 -5.69 -27.86 7.67
C ILE A 551 -4.64 -27.74 8.78
N ASP A 552 -3.51 -27.12 8.47
CA ASP A 552 -2.39 -26.90 9.40
C ASP A 552 -2.16 -25.39 9.58
N LEU A 553 -2.58 -24.88 10.74
CA LEU A 553 -2.45 -23.47 11.10
C LEU A 553 -1.00 -23.07 11.37
N LYS A 554 -0.11 -23.98 11.76
CA LYS A 554 1.31 -23.66 11.99
C LYS A 554 2.06 -23.48 10.69
N GLN A 555 1.80 -24.37 9.74
CA GLN A 555 2.39 -24.31 8.39
C GLN A 555 1.68 -23.32 7.48
N GLY A 556 0.48 -22.88 7.86
CA GLY A 556 -0.25 -21.92 7.05
C GLY A 556 -0.81 -22.50 5.77
N SER A 557 -1.15 -23.78 5.79
CA SER A 557 -1.51 -24.50 4.58
C SER A 557 -2.73 -25.39 4.75
N VAL A 558 -3.44 -25.57 3.64
CA VAL A 558 -4.38 -26.67 3.47
C VAL A 558 -3.77 -27.57 2.39
N THR A 559 -3.50 -28.82 2.73
CA THR A 559 -2.83 -29.75 1.81
C THR A 559 -3.66 -31.00 1.59
N GLN A 560 -3.64 -31.54 0.37
CA GLN A 560 -4.20 -32.86 0.11
C GLN A 560 -3.32 -33.93 0.76
N VAL A 561 -3.94 -34.83 1.52
CA VAL A 561 -3.29 -35.98 2.16
C VAL A 561 -3.92 -37.28 1.68
N PRO A 562 -3.17 -38.41 1.68
CA PRO A 562 -3.74 -39.70 1.31
C PRO A 562 -4.90 -40.09 2.23
N ALA A 563 -5.96 -40.68 1.67
CA ALA A 563 -7.11 -41.14 2.44
C ALA A 563 -6.75 -42.17 3.53
N THR A 564 -5.60 -42.84 3.40
CA THR A 564 -5.04 -43.74 4.42
C THR A 564 -4.75 -43.04 5.75
N VAL A 565 -4.61 -41.71 5.77
CA VAL A 565 -4.46 -40.95 7.03
C VAL A 565 -5.69 -41.10 7.92
N LEU A 566 -6.88 -41.37 7.37
CA LEU A 566 -8.11 -41.61 8.13
C LEU A 566 -8.22 -43.03 8.70
N THR A 567 -7.40 -43.97 8.23
CA THR A 567 -7.46 -45.39 8.61
C THR A 567 -6.18 -45.93 9.25
N ASN A 568 -5.04 -45.24 9.07
CA ASN A 568 -3.76 -45.63 9.64
C ASN A 568 -3.74 -45.42 11.16
N GLN A 569 -3.87 -46.50 11.91
CA GLN A 569 -3.67 -46.48 13.37
C GLN A 569 -2.18 -46.29 13.67
N ARG A 570 -1.83 -45.20 14.37
CA ARG A 570 -0.46 -45.01 14.89
C ARG A 570 -0.20 -46.03 16.00
N GLU A 571 0.99 -46.64 16.00
CA GLU A 571 1.39 -47.57 17.06
C GLU A 571 1.32 -46.90 18.43
N ARG A 572 0.82 -47.65 19.41
CA ARG A 572 0.75 -47.23 20.80
C ARG A 572 2.17 -46.94 21.31
N ASN A 573 2.39 -45.75 21.86
CA ASN A 573 3.65 -45.41 22.52
C ASN A 573 3.42 -45.38 24.04
N ALA A 574 3.94 -46.39 24.75
CA ALA A 574 3.75 -46.55 26.20
C ALA A 574 2.26 -46.50 26.61
N ASN A 575 1.83 -45.52 27.38
CA ASN A 575 0.42 -45.32 27.75
C ASN A 575 -0.32 -44.32 26.85
N ARG A 576 0.26 -43.88 25.72
CA ARG A 576 -0.37 -42.93 24.80
C ARG A 576 -1.07 -43.64 23.63
N VAL A 577 -2.24 -43.16 23.27
CA VAL A 577 -3.03 -43.59 22.10
C VAL A 577 -3.42 -42.38 21.24
N TYR A 578 -3.54 -42.62 19.94
CA TYR A 578 -3.76 -41.59 18.92
C TYR A 578 -4.97 -41.97 18.03
N PRO A 579 -6.21 -41.99 18.59
CA PRO A 579 -7.40 -42.34 17.82
C PRO A 579 -7.69 -41.29 16.74
N ILE A 580 -8.20 -41.72 15.60
CA ILE A 580 -8.81 -40.83 14.59
C ILE A 580 -10.31 -40.88 14.83
N GLU A 581 -10.90 -39.74 15.18
CA GLU A 581 -12.29 -39.64 15.60
C GLU A 581 -13.04 -38.69 14.66
N ARG A 582 -14.27 -39.06 14.28
CA ARG A 582 -15.16 -38.14 13.56
C ARG A 582 -15.50 -36.96 14.47
N PHE A 583 -15.36 -35.76 13.93
CA PHE A 583 -15.70 -34.51 14.60
C PHE A 583 -16.94 -33.92 13.90
N THR A 584 -17.98 -33.66 14.68
CA THR A 584 -19.20 -33.00 14.19
C THR A 584 -19.23 -31.60 14.80
N PRO A 585 -18.99 -30.55 14.01
CA PRO A 585 -19.06 -29.17 14.51
C PRO A 585 -20.45 -28.85 15.04
N THR A 586 -20.51 -28.11 16.15
CA THR A 586 -21.76 -27.65 16.77
C THR A 586 -22.03 -26.17 16.50
N THR A 587 -21.01 -25.43 16.07
CA THR A 587 -21.06 -24.00 15.73
C THR A 587 -21.72 -23.72 14.38
N SER A 588 -21.86 -24.73 13.51
CA SER A 588 -22.49 -24.63 12.19
C SER A 588 -23.53 -25.75 11.99
N PRO A 589 -24.67 -25.47 11.33
CA PRO A 589 -25.64 -26.50 10.95
C PRO A 589 -25.01 -27.63 10.10
N GLU A 590 -25.41 -28.88 10.31
CA GLU A 590 -24.92 -30.01 9.50
C GLU A 590 -25.27 -29.87 8.01
N ALA A 591 -26.36 -29.17 7.70
CA ALA A 591 -26.76 -28.83 6.33
C ALA A 591 -25.72 -27.96 5.60
N ASP A 592 -24.96 -27.14 6.35
CA ASP A 592 -23.87 -26.32 5.81
C ASP A 592 -22.68 -27.16 5.35
N PHE A 593 -22.68 -28.48 5.58
CA PHE A 593 -21.64 -29.42 5.16
C PHE A 593 -22.15 -30.49 4.19
N ALA A 594 -23.45 -30.46 3.83
CA ALA A 594 -24.01 -31.35 2.83
C ALA A 594 -23.52 -31.01 1.41
N GLN A 595 -23.60 -31.98 0.49
CA GLN A 595 -23.28 -31.76 -0.92
C GLN A 595 -24.27 -30.77 -1.56
N ASP A 596 -23.77 -29.80 -2.33
CA ASP A 596 -24.62 -28.95 -3.17
C ASP A 596 -24.98 -29.68 -4.46
N LYS A 597 -26.24 -30.12 -4.56
CA LYS A 597 -26.79 -30.84 -5.72
C LYS A 597 -27.30 -29.89 -6.82
N THR A 598 -27.25 -28.57 -6.61
CA THR A 598 -27.81 -27.56 -7.52
C THR A 598 -26.76 -26.86 -8.38
N VAL A 599 -25.47 -27.15 -8.14
CA VAL A 599 -24.35 -26.56 -8.87
C VAL A 599 -24.33 -26.94 -10.36
N SER A 600 -23.98 -25.98 -11.22
CA SER A 600 -23.86 -26.19 -12.66
C SER A 600 -22.68 -27.09 -13.03
N SER A 601 -22.71 -27.68 -14.23
CA SER A 601 -21.57 -28.40 -14.81
C SER A 601 -21.10 -27.67 -16.09
N PRO A 602 -19.85 -27.15 -16.13
CA PRO A 602 -18.84 -27.19 -15.07
C PRO A 602 -19.21 -26.29 -13.86
N PRO A 603 -18.62 -26.53 -12.67
CA PRO A 603 -18.90 -25.75 -11.47
C PRO A 603 -18.37 -24.32 -11.63
N PRO A 604 -19.07 -23.30 -11.10
CA PRO A 604 -18.57 -21.94 -11.14
C PRO A 604 -17.38 -21.75 -10.20
N THR A 605 -16.60 -20.70 -10.44
CA THR A 605 -15.51 -20.31 -9.54
C THR A 605 -16.08 -19.82 -8.21
N PRO A 606 -15.76 -20.49 -7.08
CA PRO A 606 -16.29 -20.08 -5.78
C PRO A 606 -15.61 -18.80 -5.29
N SER A 607 -16.39 -17.92 -4.65
CA SER A 607 -15.88 -16.79 -3.87
C SER A 607 -15.35 -17.27 -2.51
N SER A 608 -14.37 -18.17 -2.51
CA SER A 608 -13.97 -18.97 -1.34
C SER A 608 -13.66 -18.11 -0.11
N TYR A 609 -13.02 -16.95 -0.26
CA TYR A 609 -12.70 -16.11 0.88
C TYR A 609 -13.94 -15.56 1.62
N THR A 610 -15.02 -15.28 0.90
CA THR A 610 -16.25 -14.67 1.45
C THR A 610 -17.43 -15.63 1.50
N SER A 611 -17.23 -16.90 1.14
CA SER A 611 -18.30 -17.90 1.12
C SER A 611 -18.75 -18.25 2.54
N ALA A 612 -20.06 -18.40 2.73
CA ALA A 612 -20.63 -18.95 3.96
C ALA A 612 -20.10 -20.35 4.25
N ARG A 613 -19.90 -21.19 3.21
CA ARG A 613 -19.33 -22.55 3.36
C ARG A 613 -17.93 -22.51 3.96
N THR A 614 -17.10 -21.60 3.47
CA THR A 614 -15.74 -21.41 3.98
C THR A 614 -15.74 -20.84 5.40
N GLN A 615 -16.70 -19.96 5.73
CA GLN A 615 -16.92 -19.50 7.10
C GLN A 615 -17.27 -20.67 8.04
N SER A 616 -18.19 -21.57 7.64
CA SER A 616 -18.54 -22.75 8.45
C SER A 616 -17.36 -23.72 8.63
N ILE A 617 -16.49 -23.87 7.62
CA ILE A 617 -15.23 -24.65 7.75
C ILE A 617 -14.27 -23.98 8.76
N ALA A 618 -14.14 -22.65 8.71
CA ALA A 618 -13.30 -21.89 9.63
C ALA A 618 -13.82 -21.96 11.07
N ASP A 619 -15.14 -21.90 11.26
CA ASP A 619 -15.78 -22.02 12.57
C ASP A 619 -15.62 -23.43 13.15
N ALA A 620 -15.77 -24.47 12.31
CA ALA A 620 -15.45 -25.84 12.67
C ALA A 620 -13.99 -26.01 13.12
N PHE A 621 -13.05 -25.36 12.42
CA PHE A 621 -11.64 -25.37 12.79
C PHE A 621 -11.39 -24.69 14.15
N VAL A 622 -11.99 -23.52 14.38
CA VAL A 622 -11.90 -22.80 15.66
C VAL A 622 -12.51 -23.62 16.81
N GLU A 623 -13.63 -24.29 16.57
CA GLU A 623 -14.26 -25.18 17.54
C GLU A 623 -13.37 -26.38 17.89
N HIS A 624 -12.74 -26.99 16.87
CA HIS A 624 -11.79 -28.09 17.06
C HIS A 624 -10.62 -27.71 17.99
N LEU A 625 -10.04 -26.52 17.80
CA LEU A 625 -8.93 -26.03 18.62
C LEU A 625 -9.32 -25.80 20.08
N ASP A 626 -10.60 -25.49 20.35
CA ASP A 626 -11.16 -25.30 21.70
C ASP A 626 -10.31 -24.37 22.58
N ILE A 627 -9.87 -23.24 22.00
CA ILE A 627 -9.01 -22.26 22.67
C ILE A 627 -9.69 -21.51 23.83
N ALA A 628 -10.95 -21.83 24.13
CA ALA A 628 -11.70 -21.37 25.30
C ALA A 628 -12.04 -22.51 26.29
N GLY A 629 -11.48 -23.71 26.08
CA GLY A 629 -11.77 -24.90 26.87
C GLY A 629 -11.44 -24.73 28.36
N LYS A 630 -12.07 -25.56 29.21
CA LYS A 630 -11.95 -25.45 30.69
C LYS A 630 -10.50 -25.48 31.16
N ASP A 631 -9.66 -26.32 30.55
CA ASP A 631 -8.24 -26.47 30.90
C ASP A 631 -7.42 -25.21 30.55
N VAL A 632 -7.77 -24.57 29.43
CA VAL A 632 -7.19 -23.30 28.97
C VAL A 632 -7.48 -22.18 29.95
N VAL A 633 -8.76 -22.01 30.30
CA VAL A 633 -9.23 -20.98 31.24
C VAL A 633 -8.58 -21.19 32.61
N ARG A 634 -8.48 -22.44 33.06
CA ARG A 634 -7.84 -22.81 34.33
C ARG A 634 -6.37 -22.40 34.37
N GLN A 635 -5.64 -22.60 33.28
CA GLN A 635 -4.23 -22.26 33.21
C GLN A 635 -3.97 -20.75 33.08
N ALA A 636 -4.75 -20.04 32.26
CA ALA A 636 -4.62 -18.59 32.09
C ALA A 636 -4.90 -17.83 33.41
N ARG A 637 -5.74 -18.38 34.29
CA ARG A 637 -5.94 -17.89 35.66
C ARG A 637 -4.64 -17.96 36.49
N GLY A 638 -3.70 -18.85 36.18
CA GLY A 638 -2.51 -19.12 36.99
C GLY A 638 -2.85 -19.81 38.32
N ALA A 639 -1.95 -20.66 38.82
CA ALA A 639 -2.19 -21.41 40.05
C ALA A 639 -1.82 -20.59 41.30
N THR A 640 -2.81 -20.30 42.15
CA THR A 640 -2.58 -19.73 43.49
C THR A 640 -2.19 -20.84 44.49
N SER A 641 -1.71 -20.48 45.68
CA SER A 641 -1.44 -21.47 46.74
C SER A 641 -2.68 -22.31 47.10
N TYR A 642 -3.88 -21.74 46.94
CA TYR A 642 -5.16 -22.40 47.11
C TYR A 642 -5.49 -23.35 45.94
N ASP A 643 -5.19 -22.96 44.69
CA ASP A 643 -5.38 -23.81 43.51
C ASP A 643 -4.40 -25.01 43.51
N GLN A 644 -3.16 -24.82 44.00
CA GLN A 644 -2.14 -25.88 44.14
C GLN A 644 -2.49 -26.92 45.20
N GLN A 645 -3.30 -26.56 46.20
CA GLN A 645 -3.83 -27.52 47.19
C GLN A 645 -4.95 -28.40 46.59
N MET A 646 -5.50 -28.05 45.42
CA MET A 646 -6.67 -28.70 44.83
C MET A 646 -6.43 -29.45 43.52
N ASP A 647 -5.28 -29.33 42.83
CA ASP A 647 -5.05 -30.18 41.65
C ASP A 647 -3.62 -30.24 41.11
N THR A 648 -3.36 -31.31 40.36
CA THR A 648 -2.10 -31.66 39.73
C THR A 648 -2.26 -31.47 38.21
N GLU A 649 -1.48 -30.62 37.56
CA GLU A 649 -0.94 -30.76 36.17
C GLU A 649 -0.56 -29.41 35.51
N TRP A 650 0.69 -29.32 35.03
CA TRP A 650 1.30 -28.15 34.36
C TRP A 650 1.92 -28.56 33.01
N LYS A 651 1.13 -28.70 31.94
CA LYS A 651 1.65 -29.11 30.61
C LYS A 651 1.21 -28.30 29.38
N LEU A 652 0.38 -27.25 29.49
CA LEU A 652 -0.25 -26.61 28.32
C LEU A 652 0.22 -25.18 27.95
N VAL A 653 1.25 -24.62 28.61
CA VAL A 653 1.81 -23.28 28.22
C VAL A 653 2.43 -23.35 26.81
N SER A 654 3.03 -24.48 26.44
CA SER A 654 3.60 -24.68 25.11
C SER A 654 2.53 -24.69 24.01
N PHE A 655 1.38 -25.33 24.25
CA PHE A 655 0.30 -25.43 23.25
C PHE A 655 -0.18 -24.04 22.74
N PHE A 656 -0.38 -23.06 23.62
CA PHE A 656 -0.81 -21.70 23.22
C PHE A 656 0.29 -20.88 22.54
N LEU A 657 1.55 -21.11 22.92
CA LEU A 657 2.69 -20.48 22.27
C LEU A 657 2.98 -21.11 20.90
N ASP A 658 2.65 -22.39 20.72
CA ASP A 658 2.85 -23.15 19.49
C ASP A 658 1.73 -22.92 18.47
N LEU A 659 0.55 -22.42 18.88
CA LEU A 659 -0.60 -22.10 18.01
C LEU A 659 -0.50 -20.70 17.37
N ILE A 660 0.66 -20.03 17.43
CA ILE A 660 0.88 -18.68 16.89
C ILE A 660 1.54 -18.80 15.49
N PRO A 661 0.79 -18.67 14.39
CA PRO A 661 1.36 -18.36 13.07
C PRO A 661 2.34 -17.19 13.17
N LEU A 662 3.40 -17.17 12.35
CA LEU A 662 4.52 -16.20 12.38
C LEU A 662 5.58 -16.36 13.48
N ARG A 663 5.49 -17.34 14.38
CA ARG A 663 6.46 -17.47 15.48
C ARG A 663 7.91 -17.59 14.97
N SER A 664 8.17 -18.35 13.91
CA SER A 664 9.51 -18.49 13.31
C SER A 664 10.03 -17.16 12.78
N ALA A 665 9.24 -16.44 11.98
CA ALA A 665 9.61 -15.12 11.48
C ALA A 665 9.89 -14.11 12.61
N ILE A 666 9.06 -14.08 13.65
CA ILE A 666 9.24 -13.21 14.83
C ILE A 666 10.52 -13.59 15.60
N VAL A 667 10.77 -14.89 15.80
CA VAL A 667 11.96 -15.37 16.52
C VAL A 667 13.23 -15.06 15.71
N ASN A 668 13.23 -15.28 14.40
CA ASN A 668 14.35 -14.93 13.53
C ASN A 668 14.61 -13.41 13.51
N PHE A 669 13.56 -12.57 13.50
CA PHE A 669 13.71 -11.13 13.68
C PHE A 669 14.21 -10.72 15.07
N GLN A 670 13.79 -11.40 16.14
CA GLN A 670 14.27 -11.16 17.51
C GLN A 670 15.73 -11.58 17.70
N ASN A 671 16.16 -12.65 17.03
CA ASN A 671 17.53 -13.17 17.08
C ASN A 671 18.51 -12.42 16.16
N GLY A 672 18.00 -11.56 15.28
CA GLY A 672 18.81 -10.78 14.34
C GLY A 672 19.07 -11.47 13.00
N ASP A 673 18.42 -12.60 12.74
CA ASP A 673 18.46 -13.37 11.49
C ASP A 673 17.45 -12.79 10.50
N TYR A 674 17.69 -11.56 10.05
CA TYR A 674 16.74 -10.79 9.23
C TYR A 674 16.48 -11.39 7.84
N LEU A 675 17.42 -12.16 7.30
CA LEU A 675 17.24 -12.84 6.00
C LEU A 675 16.26 -14.01 6.13
N ASP A 676 16.48 -14.89 7.10
CA ASP A 676 15.60 -16.02 7.39
C ASP A 676 14.25 -15.53 7.94
N GLY A 677 14.26 -14.48 8.75
CA GLY A 677 13.05 -13.80 9.20
C GLY A 677 12.23 -13.23 8.04
N ALA A 678 12.86 -12.67 7.00
CA ALA A 678 12.15 -12.15 5.82
C ALA A 678 11.67 -13.25 4.85
N ILE A 679 12.42 -14.36 4.74
CA ILE A 679 12.02 -15.54 3.97
C ILE A 679 10.83 -16.23 4.63
N ASP A 680 10.88 -16.45 5.95
CA ASP A 680 9.78 -17.03 6.73
C ASP A 680 8.54 -16.15 6.73
N LEU A 681 8.71 -14.82 6.74
CA LEU A 681 7.62 -13.85 6.58
C LEU A 681 6.99 -13.88 5.18
N GLY A 682 7.80 -14.19 4.16
CA GLY A 682 7.38 -14.38 2.77
C GLY A 682 6.56 -15.65 2.55
N MET A 683 6.66 -16.59 3.48
CA MET A 683 6.06 -17.92 3.45
C MET A 683 4.92 -18.08 4.47
N ASP A 684 4.67 -17.08 5.33
CA ASP A 684 3.59 -17.10 6.31
C ASP A 684 2.20 -16.89 5.69
N ILE A 685 1.17 -17.40 6.36
CA ILE A 685 -0.27 -17.34 6.01
C ILE A 685 -0.66 -15.97 5.48
N PHE A 686 -0.15 -14.89 6.07
CA PHE A 686 -0.58 -13.55 5.71
C PHE A 686 0.44 -12.68 4.99
N GLY A 687 1.69 -13.13 4.86
CA GLY A 687 2.73 -12.41 4.14
C GLY A 687 3.04 -11.01 4.69
N PHE A 688 2.85 -10.72 5.99
CA PHE A 688 2.98 -9.36 6.52
C PHE A 688 4.39 -8.97 6.91
N VAL A 689 4.86 -7.83 6.40
CA VAL A 689 5.91 -7.01 7.04
C VAL A 689 5.47 -6.59 8.45
N THR A 690 5.93 -7.23 9.52
CA THR A 690 5.84 -6.68 10.89
C THR A 690 7.20 -6.20 11.37
N ALA A 691 7.67 -5.08 10.81
CA ALA A 691 8.62 -4.23 11.53
C ALA A 691 7.82 -3.20 12.35
N GLY A 692 7.58 -3.49 13.63
CA GLY A 692 7.38 -2.44 14.64
C GLY A 692 5.97 -2.10 15.15
N LEU A 693 4.93 -2.91 14.93
CA LEU A 693 3.62 -2.68 15.57
C LEU A 693 3.37 -3.48 16.87
N GLY A 694 4.16 -4.51 17.17
CA GLY A 694 3.99 -5.32 18.40
C GLY A 694 4.73 -4.83 19.65
N ALA A 695 5.76 -3.99 19.52
CA ALA A 695 6.60 -3.58 20.66
C ALA A 695 6.10 -2.31 21.38
N ALA A 696 5.27 -1.47 20.73
CA ALA A 696 4.82 -0.21 21.31
C ALA A 696 3.80 -0.39 22.46
N ALA A 697 3.02 -1.49 22.44
CA ALA A 697 2.06 -1.78 23.51
C ALA A 697 2.74 -2.09 24.86
N LYS A 698 3.99 -2.56 24.87
CA LYS A 698 4.74 -2.91 26.09
C LYS A 698 5.38 -1.73 26.81
N VAL A 699 5.42 -0.53 26.22
CA VAL A 699 6.03 0.64 26.87
C VAL A 699 4.99 1.49 27.63
N ALA A 700 3.70 1.38 27.29
CA ALA A 700 2.66 2.21 27.91
C ALA A 700 2.13 1.71 29.27
N ARG A 701 2.57 0.53 29.76
CA ARG A 701 2.06 -0.05 31.02
C ARG A 701 3.12 -0.55 32.02
N ALA A 702 4.36 -0.10 31.89
CA ALA A 702 5.38 -0.25 32.92
C ALA A 702 6.00 1.12 33.23
N GLY A 703 6.04 1.48 34.51
CA GLY A 703 6.58 2.75 34.99
C GLY A 703 8.02 3.02 34.53
N SER A 704 8.34 4.30 34.51
CA SER A 704 9.61 4.93 34.14
C SER A 704 10.87 4.19 34.61
N SER A 705 11.59 3.53 33.71
CA SER A 705 13.06 3.40 33.71
C SER A 705 13.56 2.53 32.54
N ALA A 706 14.08 3.15 31.48
CA ALA A 706 15.31 2.78 30.75
C ALA A 706 15.37 3.49 29.39
N VAL A 707 16.38 4.36 29.24
CA VAL A 707 16.73 5.07 28.02
C VAL A 707 17.75 4.25 27.20
N SER A 708 17.56 4.29 25.87
CA SER A 708 18.52 4.06 24.76
C SER A 708 18.64 2.68 24.11
N VAL A 709 18.84 2.76 22.78
CA VAL A 709 19.21 1.74 21.77
C VAL A 709 18.06 1.07 20.99
N VAL A 710 17.42 1.82 20.08
CA VAL A 710 16.71 1.24 18.91
C VAL A 710 16.81 2.17 17.68
N SER A 711 18.00 2.30 17.06
CA SER A 711 18.12 3.02 15.77
C SER A 711 18.74 2.20 14.63
N LYS A 712 18.96 0.89 14.80
CA LYS A 712 19.69 0.05 13.81
C LYS A 712 18.87 -1.01 13.04
N ALA A 713 17.55 -1.10 13.17
CA ALA A 713 16.79 -2.20 12.55
C ALA A 713 15.52 -1.74 11.81
N LEU A 714 15.65 -1.04 10.68
CA LEU A 714 14.48 -0.61 9.88
C LEU A 714 14.62 -0.79 8.36
N ARG A 715 15.65 -1.51 7.88
CA ARG A 715 16.03 -1.44 6.45
C ARG A 715 15.80 -2.67 5.57
N VAL A 716 15.26 -3.78 6.05
CA VAL A 716 14.93 -4.92 5.16
C VAL A 716 13.60 -5.58 5.56
N ALA A 717 12.53 -4.80 5.57
CA ALA A 717 11.20 -5.32 5.88
C ALA A 717 10.17 -4.68 4.94
N LYS A 718 10.24 -4.99 3.64
CA LYS A 718 9.27 -4.48 2.65
C LYS A 718 8.85 -5.52 1.60
N ILE A 719 9.15 -6.79 1.84
CA ILE A 719 9.03 -7.78 0.77
C ILE A 719 7.58 -8.17 0.46
N LEU A 720 6.60 -7.94 1.34
CA LEU A 720 5.19 -8.26 1.09
C LEU A 720 4.20 -7.35 1.86
N GLY A 721 4.54 -6.08 2.10
CA GLY A 721 3.61 -5.15 2.76
C GLY A 721 2.34 -4.97 1.93
N THR A 722 1.15 -5.10 2.52
CA THR A 722 -0.13 -4.96 1.83
C THR A 722 -0.23 -3.65 1.08
N THR A 723 -0.15 -3.71 -0.24
CA THR A 723 -0.59 -2.64 -1.12
C THR A 723 -2.11 -2.71 -1.21
N VAL A 724 -2.80 -1.99 -0.32
CA VAL A 724 -4.19 -1.62 -0.55
C VAL A 724 -4.21 -0.80 -1.84
N ILE A 725 -4.91 -1.29 -2.87
CA ILE A 725 -4.96 -0.60 -4.15
C ILE A 725 -5.90 0.59 -4.02
N GLY A 726 -5.32 1.79 -4.06
CA GLY A 726 -6.06 3.05 -4.09
C GLY A 726 -6.86 3.23 -5.38
N GLU A 727 -7.68 4.27 -5.40
CA GLU A 727 -8.72 4.53 -6.40
C GLU A 727 -8.23 4.42 -7.87
N LEU A 728 -8.76 3.44 -8.61
CA LEU A 728 -8.44 3.15 -10.01
C LEU A 728 -9.36 3.89 -11.00
N ASN A 729 -9.75 5.12 -10.69
CA ASN A 729 -10.51 5.98 -11.59
C ASN A 729 -9.54 7.00 -12.23
N PRO A 730 -9.58 7.29 -13.55
CA PRO A 730 -8.63 8.22 -14.20
C PRO A 730 -8.71 9.68 -13.70
N LEU A 731 -9.52 9.94 -12.67
CA LEU A 731 -9.72 11.21 -11.99
C LEU A 731 -9.69 11.05 -10.46
N SER A 732 -8.91 10.11 -9.92
CA SER A 732 -8.86 9.84 -8.48
C SER A 732 -7.45 9.53 -8.01
N GLY A 733 -6.91 10.37 -7.12
CA GLY A 733 -5.54 10.28 -6.61
C GLY A 733 -5.43 9.49 -5.30
N VAL A 734 -4.59 8.46 -5.32
CA VAL A 734 -4.15 7.59 -4.20
C VAL A 734 -3.07 8.31 -3.37
N GLY A 735 -2.91 8.18 -2.05
CA GLY A 735 -3.52 7.39 -0.97
C GLY A 735 -2.70 7.60 0.31
N ASP A 736 -3.18 7.15 1.47
CA ASP A 736 -2.42 7.17 2.74
C ASP A 736 -2.32 5.73 3.27
N LEU A 737 -1.14 5.12 3.10
CA LEU A 737 -0.66 4.00 3.92
C LEU A 737 0.86 3.90 3.72
N VAL A 738 1.59 3.66 4.81
CA VAL A 738 3.07 3.61 4.96
C VAL A 738 3.74 4.98 5.18
N GLN A 739 3.47 5.60 6.34
CA GLN A 739 4.21 6.78 6.81
C GLN A 739 5.04 6.51 8.08
N GLY A 740 6.06 5.66 7.95
CA GLY A 740 7.07 5.44 8.99
C GLY A 740 8.34 4.77 8.45
N GLY A 741 9.25 5.52 7.82
CA GLY A 741 10.62 5.03 7.54
C GLY A 741 11.41 5.68 6.40
N ALA A 742 10.76 6.30 5.41
CA ALA A 742 11.43 6.61 4.12
C ALA A 742 12.12 7.99 4.00
N ARG A 743 12.13 8.84 5.03
CA ARG A 743 12.60 10.25 4.91
C ARG A 743 14.13 10.48 4.85
N LEU A 744 14.94 9.47 4.56
CA LEU A 744 16.41 9.60 4.56
C LEU A 744 17.11 9.38 3.21
N ILE A 745 16.40 9.28 2.08
CA ILE A 745 17.02 9.06 0.75
C ILE A 745 16.77 10.22 -0.24
N GLY A 746 16.06 11.29 0.16
CA GLY A 746 15.68 12.38 -0.75
C GLY A 746 16.87 13.21 -1.27
N ASN A 747 17.85 13.52 -0.42
CA ASN A 747 18.84 14.55 -0.76
C ASN A 747 20.02 14.06 -1.62
N GLY A 748 20.25 12.74 -1.72
CA GLY A 748 21.33 12.16 -2.53
C GLY A 748 20.91 11.84 -3.98
N ILE A 749 19.67 11.42 -4.18
CA ILE A 749 19.14 11.02 -5.50
C ILE A 749 18.74 12.24 -6.35
N GLU A 750 18.32 13.35 -5.73
CA GLU A 750 18.03 14.60 -6.45
C GLU A 750 19.28 15.22 -7.10
N GLN A 751 20.46 15.06 -6.50
CA GLN A 751 21.73 15.50 -7.13
C GLN A 751 22.10 14.63 -8.34
N VAL A 752 21.79 13.33 -8.32
CA VAL A 752 22.00 12.42 -9.47
C VAL A 752 20.97 12.65 -10.57
N LYS A 753 19.71 12.96 -10.22
CA LYS A 753 18.67 13.35 -11.20
C LYS A 753 18.98 14.66 -11.93
N ARG A 754 19.70 15.60 -11.31
CA ARG A 754 20.20 16.81 -12.00
C ARG A 754 21.35 16.51 -12.98
N LEU A 755 22.04 15.39 -12.85
CA LEU A 755 23.09 14.94 -13.80
C LEU A 755 22.53 14.10 -14.95
N GLY A 756 21.39 13.42 -14.78
CA GLY A 756 20.71 12.66 -15.83
C GLY A 756 19.85 13.51 -16.77
N ARG A 757 19.41 14.70 -16.34
CA ARG A 757 18.76 15.71 -17.19
C ARG A 757 19.79 16.66 -17.79
N ASN A 758 20.78 16.13 -18.51
CA ASN A 758 21.60 16.97 -19.36
C ASN A 758 20.79 17.36 -20.60
N HIS A 759 20.36 18.61 -20.62
CA HIS A 759 19.90 19.34 -21.82
C HIS A 759 20.94 19.33 -22.96
N ASP A 760 22.15 18.85 -22.71
CA ASP A 760 23.24 18.72 -23.69
C ASP A 760 23.19 17.42 -24.52
N LEU A 761 22.48 16.37 -24.10
CA LEU A 761 22.42 15.13 -24.92
C LEU A 761 21.59 15.33 -26.20
N LEU A 762 20.66 16.29 -26.19
CA LEU A 762 19.90 16.72 -27.37
C LEU A 762 20.75 17.48 -28.40
N LYS A 763 21.98 17.90 -28.05
CA LYS A 763 22.92 18.54 -28.99
C LYS A 763 23.91 17.57 -29.62
N VAL A 764 24.14 16.39 -29.03
CA VAL A 764 25.17 15.46 -29.50
C VAL A 764 24.63 14.48 -30.57
N THR A 765 23.33 14.19 -30.58
CA THR A 765 22.69 13.29 -31.57
C THR A 765 22.16 13.99 -32.83
N SER A 766 22.03 15.33 -32.84
CA SER A 766 21.59 16.09 -34.03
C SER A 766 22.65 16.11 -35.15
N ALA A 767 23.86 15.59 -34.92
CA ALA A 767 24.95 15.59 -35.88
C ALA A 767 24.86 14.48 -36.94
N GLU A 768 24.20 13.35 -36.65
CA GLU A 768 24.20 12.16 -37.54
C GLU A 768 22.92 12.06 -38.39
N TYR A 769 21.76 12.47 -37.87
CA TYR A 769 20.47 12.20 -38.52
C TYR A 769 19.61 13.45 -38.80
N GLY A 770 20.07 14.67 -38.46
CA GLY A 770 19.35 15.92 -38.69
C GLY A 770 18.52 16.42 -37.49
N PRO A 771 17.80 17.56 -37.63
CA PRO A 771 17.05 18.16 -36.53
C PRO A 771 15.80 17.33 -36.17
N ILE A 772 15.62 17.10 -34.87
CA ILE A 772 14.40 16.48 -34.33
C ILE A 772 13.27 17.51 -34.39
N THR A 773 12.14 17.13 -34.98
CA THR A 773 10.94 17.97 -35.08
C THR A 773 9.74 17.28 -34.44
N GLN A 774 8.96 18.02 -33.66
CA GLN A 774 7.69 17.53 -33.11
C GLN A 774 6.52 17.95 -34.01
N GLY A 775 5.58 17.03 -34.17
CA GLY A 775 4.36 17.28 -34.94
C GLY A 775 3.44 16.09 -34.94
N THR A 776 2.34 16.24 -35.68
CA THR A 776 1.36 15.17 -35.88
C THR A 776 1.54 14.56 -37.26
N PHE A 777 1.38 13.25 -37.39
CA PHE A 777 1.45 12.56 -38.67
C PHE A 777 0.44 11.41 -38.76
N LYS A 778 0.22 10.90 -39.97
CA LYS A 778 -0.65 9.74 -40.18
C LYS A 778 0.15 8.46 -40.04
N ALA A 779 -0.30 7.56 -39.16
CA ALA A 779 0.14 6.19 -39.05
C ALA A 779 -1.06 5.28 -39.30
N ALA A 780 -1.09 4.62 -40.48
CA ALA A 780 -2.30 4.00 -41.02
C ALA A 780 -3.49 4.99 -41.00
N ASP A 781 -4.65 4.59 -40.47
CA ASP A 781 -5.85 5.43 -40.44
C ASP A 781 -5.87 6.47 -39.29
N GLN A 782 -4.85 6.46 -38.42
CA GLN A 782 -4.82 7.26 -37.19
C GLN A 782 -3.83 8.43 -37.28
N THR A 783 -4.20 9.56 -36.67
CA THR A 783 -3.27 10.69 -36.49
C THR A 783 -2.54 10.52 -35.17
N VAL A 784 -1.21 10.48 -35.20
CA VAL A 784 -0.33 10.26 -34.05
C VAL A 784 0.54 11.51 -33.87
N GLU A 785 0.72 11.96 -32.63
CA GLU A 785 1.70 12.99 -32.28
C GLU A 785 3.01 12.32 -31.89
N GLY A 786 4.14 12.80 -32.41
CA GLY A 786 5.42 12.20 -32.10
C GLY A 786 6.62 13.03 -32.54
N SER A 787 7.78 12.63 -32.05
CA SER A 787 9.05 13.17 -32.52
C SER A 787 9.41 12.51 -33.84
N THR A 788 9.86 13.31 -34.81
CA THR A 788 10.30 12.83 -36.11
C THR A 788 11.66 13.41 -36.46
N ILE A 789 12.36 12.72 -37.34
CA ILE A 789 13.62 13.21 -37.91
C ILE A 789 13.52 13.21 -39.44
N LEU A 790 14.17 14.18 -40.08
CA LEU A 790 14.29 14.22 -41.54
C LEU A 790 15.65 13.66 -41.93
N PHE A 791 15.65 12.48 -42.55
CA PHE A 791 16.85 11.78 -42.99
C PHE A 791 16.70 11.38 -44.47
N ASP A 792 17.68 11.74 -45.30
CA ASP A 792 17.67 11.46 -46.75
C ASP A 792 16.38 11.89 -47.49
N GLY A 793 15.88 13.08 -47.17
CA GLY A 793 14.65 13.65 -47.77
C GLY A 793 13.35 12.97 -47.34
N GLN A 794 13.43 11.92 -46.52
CA GLN A 794 12.28 11.21 -45.96
C GLN A 794 12.19 11.45 -44.45
N ARG A 795 10.98 11.40 -43.90
CA ARG A 795 10.73 11.67 -42.49
C ARG A 795 10.46 10.38 -41.75
N TYR A 796 11.09 10.16 -40.61
CA TYR A 796 10.97 8.93 -39.82
C TYR A 796 10.56 9.23 -38.38
N ALA A 797 9.93 8.28 -37.71
CA ALA A 797 9.62 8.38 -36.29
C ALA A 797 10.93 8.34 -35.49
N TYR A 798 10.99 9.05 -34.36
CA TYR A 798 12.16 9.13 -33.49
C TYR A 798 11.84 8.62 -32.09
N ASP A 799 12.64 7.68 -31.60
CA ASP A 799 12.55 7.15 -30.24
C ASP A 799 13.46 7.98 -29.32
N PRO A 800 12.91 8.82 -28.43
CA PRO A 800 13.70 9.67 -27.55
C PRO A 800 14.39 8.90 -26.42
N VAL A 801 13.97 7.66 -26.14
CA VAL A 801 14.58 6.79 -25.12
C VAL A 801 15.81 6.10 -25.70
N LYS A 802 15.71 5.56 -26.92
CA LYS A 802 16.83 4.94 -27.64
C LYS A 802 17.73 5.95 -28.37
N GLY A 803 17.24 7.18 -28.55
CA GLY A 803 17.93 8.26 -29.24
C GLY A 803 18.06 8.06 -30.76
N LYS A 804 17.16 7.28 -31.39
CA LYS A 804 17.32 6.81 -32.78
C LYS A 804 16.02 6.88 -33.59
N PRO A 805 16.11 7.08 -34.92
CA PRO A 805 14.95 6.93 -35.79
C PRO A 805 14.57 5.46 -36.01
N TYR A 806 13.30 5.22 -36.30
CA TYR A 806 12.76 3.87 -36.55
C TYR A 806 11.59 3.90 -37.52
N GLY A 807 11.22 2.71 -38.02
CA GLY A 807 10.04 2.50 -38.86
C GLY A 807 10.22 2.89 -40.33
N ALA A 808 9.13 2.77 -41.07
CA ALA A 808 9.00 3.21 -42.45
C ALA A 808 8.85 4.74 -42.52
N PRO A 809 9.01 5.36 -43.71
CA PRO A 809 8.80 6.78 -43.90
C PRO A 809 7.38 7.20 -43.51
N ILE A 810 7.30 8.29 -42.77
CA ILE A 810 6.06 8.93 -42.35
C ILE A 810 5.51 9.78 -43.50
N GLU A 811 4.25 9.53 -43.86
CA GLU A 811 3.49 10.36 -44.77
C GLU A 811 2.70 11.46 -44.02
N ALA A 812 2.52 12.62 -44.66
CA ALA A 812 1.66 13.72 -44.18
C ALA A 812 1.95 14.22 -42.75
N PHE A 813 3.21 14.59 -42.47
CA PHE A 813 3.60 15.26 -41.23
C PHE A 813 3.19 16.74 -41.21
N ASN A 814 2.62 17.18 -40.09
CA ASN A 814 2.25 18.56 -39.82
C ASN A 814 2.99 19.05 -38.55
N PRO A 815 3.90 20.04 -38.63
CA PRO A 815 4.64 20.55 -37.49
C PRO A 815 3.73 21.24 -36.46
N LEU A 816 4.11 21.17 -35.17
CA LEU A 816 3.48 21.99 -34.12
C LEU A 816 4.19 23.35 -34.09
N ASP A 817 3.54 24.41 -34.60
CA ASP A 817 4.08 25.77 -34.61
C ASP A 817 4.16 26.35 -33.19
N GLY A 818 5.33 26.26 -32.60
CA GLY A 818 5.67 26.85 -31.31
C GLY A 818 6.93 27.70 -31.39
N MET A 819 6.91 28.80 -32.17
CA MET A 819 7.75 29.99 -31.96
C MET A 819 7.36 31.12 -32.96
N MET A 820 6.83 32.22 -32.43
CA MET A 820 6.32 33.49 -33.05
C MET A 820 4.85 33.50 -33.57
N PRO A 821 3.99 34.44 -33.10
CA PRO A 821 2.64 34.61 -33.63
C PRO A 821 2.60 35.53 -34.86
N PRO A 822 1.97 35.14 -35.98
CA PRO A 822 1.52 36.08 -37.00
C PRO A 822 0.18 36.73 -36.59
N ALA A 823 0.01 38.00 -36.92
CA ALA A 823 -1.20 38.78 -36.64
C ALA A 823 -2.45 38.19 -37.33
N PRO A 824 -3.66 38.29 -36.73
CA PRO A 824 -4.86 37.67 -37.29
C PRO A 824 -5.40 38.48 -38.47
N ASN A 825 -5.63 37.79 -39.61
CA ASN A 825 -6.41 38.34 -40.71
C ASN A 825 -7.88 37.93 -40.56
N ILE A 826 -8.72 38.96 -40.55
CA ILE A 826 -10.17 38.91 -40.43
C ILE A 826 -10.69 38.74 -41.86
N ASN A 827 -11.14 37.54 -42.23
CA ASN A 827 -12.13 37.26 -43.29
C ASN A 827 -12.00 35.81 -43.77
N ALA A 828 -12.88 34.91 -43.31
CA ALA A 828 -13.48 33.85 -44.14
C ALA A 828 -14.34 32.92 -43.27
N SER A 829 -15.59 33.30 -43.07
CA SER A 829 -16.68 32.35 -42.78
C SER A 829 -17.59 32.33 -43.99
N ARG A 830 -17.67 31.20 -44.72
CA ARG A 830 -18.84 30.80 -45.54
C ARG A 830 -18.63 29.43 -46.20
N ASN A 831 -19.61 28.55 -45.95
CA ASN A 831 -20.13 27.44 -46.79
C ASN A 831 -20.00 26.00 -46.22
N LEU A 832 -21.18 25.47 -45.84
CA LEU A 832 -21.62 24.06 -45.67
C LEU A 832 -21.95 23.44 -47.07
N PRO A 833 -22.23 22.11 -47.31
CA PRO A 833 -23.09 21.19 -46.54
C PRO A 833 -22.77 19.65 -46.60
N ALA A 834 -23.74 18.82 -46.17
CA ALA A 834 -23.68 17.44 -45.66
C ALA A 834 -24.19 16.30 -46.59
N SER A 835 -23.79 15.01 -46.37
CA SER A 835 -24.64 13.78 -46.46
C SER A 835 -23.92 12.39 -46.36
N ALA A 836 -24.57 11.41 -45.65
CA ALA A 836 -24.55 9.91 -45.71
C ALA A 836 -23.29 9.09 -45.28
N HIS A 837 -23.24 8.34 -44.15
CA HIS A 837 -23.82 7.01 -43.77
C HIS A 837 -23.18 5.75 -44.43
N ASN A 838 -22.30 5.03 -43.71
CA ASN A 838 -22.43 3.58 -43.39
C ASN A 838 -21.32 3.01 -42.48
N ASN A 839 -21.73 2.02 -41.69
CA ASN A 839 -21.08 1.35 -40.55
C ASN A 839 -19.75 0.62 -40.83
N ARG A 840 -18.79 0.73 -39.90
CA ARG A 840 -17.97 -0.38 -39.34
C ARG A 840 -17.23 0.08 -38.07
N HIS A 841 -17.32 -0.72 -37.01
CA HIS A 841 -16.80 -0.48 -35.67
C HIS A 841 -15.26 -0.56 -35.65
N ASN A 842 -14.59 0.46 -35.08
CA ASN A 842 -13.13 0.55 -34.89
C ASN A 842 -12.85 0.88 -33.41
N PRO A 843 -12.02 0.12 -32.65
CA PRO A 843 -11.84 0.33 -31.20
C PRO A 843 -10.97 1.55 -30.82
N LEU A 844 -10.53 2.38 -31.77
CA LEU A 844 -9.69 3.56 -31.50
C LEU A 844 -10.02 4.75 -32.44
N SER A 845 -11.27 5.21 -32.45
CA SER A 845 -11.67 6.46 -33.12
C SER A 845 -12.23 7.48 -32.13
N SER A 846 -11.47 8.54 -31.90
CA SER A 846 -11.90 9.80 -31.28
C SER A 846 -12.35 10.76 -32.38
N SER A 847 -13.63 10.75 -32.74
CA SER A 847 -14.21 11.75 -33.65
C SER A 847 -15.60 12.19 -33.18
N ASN A 848 -15.59 13.01 -32.12
CA ASN A 848 -16.59 14.05 -31.85
C ASN A 848 -16.06 14.96 -30.74
N ARG A 849 -15.21 15.93 -31.11
CA ARG A 849 -14.92 17.09 -30.25
C ARG A 849 -15.41 18.34 -30.99
N PRO A 850 -16.38 19.10 -30.46
CA PRO A 850 -16.74 20.39 -31.02
C PRO A 850 -15.55 21.35 -30.93
N ALA A 851 -15.53 22.34 -31.83
CA ALA A 851 -14.51 23.39 -31.89
C ALA A 851 -14.21 23.99 -30.50
N ARG A 852 -12.92 24.10 -30.18
CA ARG A 852 -12.40 24.74 -28.96
C ARG A 852 -12.85 26.21 -28.93
N PRO A 853 -13.68 26.65 -27.97
CA PRO A 853 -13.80 28.07 -27.67
C PRO A 853 -12.46 28.55 -27.09
N GLN A 854 -12.01 29.73 -27.51
CA GLN A 854 -10.98 30.47 -26.79
C GLN A 854 -11.36 30.55 -25.31
N ALA A 855 -10.36 30.38 -24.45
CA ALA A 855 -10.53 30.40 -23.00
C ALA A 855 -11.15 31.72 -22.53
N PRO A 856 -12.25 31.70 -21.76
CA PRO A 856 -12.45 32.71 -20.75
C PRO A 856 -11.58 32.35 -19.55
N ALA A 857 -10.86 33.34 -19.03
CA ALA A 857 -10.31 33.27 -17.68
C ALA A 857 -11.42 32.89 -16.68
N ASN A 858 -11.07 32.06 -15.70
CA ASN A 858 -11.84 31.62 -14.52
C ASN A 858 -12.31 30.16 -14.57
N GLY A 859 -11.79 29.37 -13.62
CA GLY A 859 -11.94 27.91 -13.53
C GLY A 859 -13.36 27.42 -13.31
N GLN A 860 -13.89 26.72 -14.31
CA GLN A 860 -15.00 25.78 -14.14
C GLN A 860 -14.56 24.37 -14.55
N VAL A 861 -14.90 23.42 -13.69
CA VAL A 861 -14.63 21.98 -13.82
C VAL A 861 -15.43 21.42 -15.01
N GLN A 862 -14.72 20.84 -15.99
CA GLN A 862 -15.34 20.19 -17.14
C GLN A 862 -16.05 18.89 -16.72
N ALA A 863 -17.31 18.74 -17.12
CA ALA A 863 -18.11 17.55 -16.88
C ALA A 863 -17.54 16.30 -17.59
N VAL A 864 -17.58 15.16 -16.89
CA VAL A 864 -17.13 13.84 -17.36
C VAL A 864 -18.13 13.28 -18.39
N PRO A 865 -17.71 12.79 -19.57
CA PRO A 865 -18.61 12.10 -20.49
C PRO A 865 -18.86 10.65 -20.05
N ASN A 866 -20.13 10.22 -20.07
CA ASN A 866 -20.65 8.84 -20.03
C ASN A 866 -21.04 8.19 -18.68
N GLY A 867 -21.37 8.97 -17.66
CA GLY A 867 -22.26 8.53 -16.57
C GLY A 867 -23.50 9.40 -16.52
N ILE A 868 -24.70 8.83 -16.27
CA ILE A 868 -25.89 9.65 -15.99
C ILE A 868 -25.60 10.43 -14.69
N GLN A 869 -25.31 11.73 -14.81
CA GLN A 869 -25.22 12.61 -13.66
C GLN A 869 -26.62 12.74 -13.06
N LYS A 870 -26.77 12.19 -11.86
CA LYS A 870 -28.01 12.29 -11.09
C LYS A 870 -28.00 13.60 -10.32
N THR A 871 -29.07 14.38 -10.42
CA THR A 871 -29.22 15.68 -9.74
C THR A 871 -30.40 15.70 -8.77
N ASP A 872 -31.14 14.59 -8.64
CA ASP A 872 -32.32 14.45 -7.80
C ASP A 872 -32.02 14.56 -6.29
N HIS A 873 -30.76 14.44 -5.88
CA HIS A 873 -30.32 14.68 -4.50
C HIS A 873 -29.96 16.14 -4.22
N LEU A 874 -29.84 16.98 -5.26
CA LEU A 874 -29.48 18.37 -5.07
C LEU A 874 -30.70 19.16 -4.57
N PRO A 875 -30.55 19.94 -3.49
CA PRO A 875 -31.61 20.80 -2.99
C PRO A 875 -31.90 21.91 -4.00
N GLN A 876 -33.14 22.42 -3.99
CA GLN A 876 -33.46 23.63 -4.75
C GLN A 876 -32.73 24.87 -4.22
N GLY A 877 -32.53 24.95 -2.90
CA GLY A 877 -31.77 26.03 -2.24
C GLY A 877 -30.25 25.83 -2.30
N GLU A 878 -29.53 26.65 -1.53
CA GLU A 878 -28.07 26.58 -1.44
C GLU A 878 -27.62 25.28 -0.76
N TYR A 879 -26.63 24.61 -1.34
CA TYR A 879 -26.22 23.28 -0.90
C TYR A 879 -25.73 23.26 0.55
N VAL A 880 -24.82 24.17 0.92
CA VAL A 880 -24.24 24.22 2.28
C VAL A 880 -25.31 24.41 3.37
N THR A 881 -26.27 25.30 3.13
CA THR A 881 -27.35 25.56 4.10
C THR A 881 -28.33 24.39 4.22
N SER A 882 -28.52 23.62 3.14
CA SER A 882 -29.46 22.51 3.13
C SER A 882 -28.98 21.31 3.95
N ILE A 883 -27.67 21.04 3.95
CA ILE A 883 -27.10 19.86 4.62
C ILE A 883 -26.87 20.09 6.12
N LYS A 884 -26.84 21.35 6.59
CA LYS A 884 -26.59 21.71 8.00
C LYS A 884 -25.37 20.99 8.61
N GLY A 885 -24.30 20.86 7.82
CA GLY A 885 -23.09 20.16 8.21
C GLY A 885 -23.13 18.63 8.18
N ALA A 886 -24.29 18.02 7.90
CA ALA A 886 -24.43 16.57 7.87
C ALA A 886 -23.59 15.93 6.77
N ARG A 887 -22.90 14.85 7.11
CA ARG A 887 -22.17 14.02 6.16
C ARG A 887 -23.17 13.23 5.29
N SER A 888 -23.42 13.71 4.07
CA SER A 888 -24.30 13.03 3.10
C SER A 888 -23.52 12.20 2.08
N ASP A 889 -23.02 11.04 2.49
CA ASP A 889 -22.23 10.12 1.62
C ASP A 889 -22.97 9.80 0.31
N ALA A 890 -24.29 9.71 0.36
CA ALA A 890 -25.15 9.52 -0.82
C ALA A 890 -24.96 10.61 -1.90
N HIS A 891 -24.69 11.86 -1.50
CA HIS A 891 -24.51 12.99 -2.43
C HIS A 891 -23.14 12.95 -3.14
N PHE A 892 -22.21 12.12 -2.66
CA PHE A 892 -20.85 11.99 -3.19
C PHE A 892 -20.58 10.60 -3.79
N THR A 893 -21.63 9.84 -4.11
CA THR A 893 -21.51 8.64 -4.96
C THR A 893 -21.02 9.01 -6.37
N PRO A 894 -20.40 8.08 -7.13
CA PRO A 894 -19.84 8.40 -8.45
C PRO A 894 -20.80 9.08 -9.44
N SER A 895 -22.10 8.76 -9.39
CA SER A 895 -23.13 9.36 -10.27
C SER A 895 -23.63 10.73 -9.80
N ARG A 896 -23.37 11.12 -8.53
CA ARG A 896 -23.92 12.32 -7.88
C ARG A 896 -22.84 13.35 -7.53
N LYS A 897 -21.61 12.92 -7.23
CA LYS A 897 -20.52 13.77 -6.74
C LYS A 897 -20.17 14.94 -7.66
N ALA A 898 -20.14 14.69 -8.97
CA ALA A 898 -19.83 15.72 -9.96
C ALA A 898 -20.87 16.84 -9.93
N ALA A 899 -22.17 16.48 -9.89
CA ALA A 899 -23.25 17.46 -9.81
C ALA A 899 -23.25 18.21 -8.47
N THR A 900 -22.93 17.52 -7.36
CA THR A 900 -22.79 18.14 -6.03
C THR A 900 -21.66 19.17 -6.00
N ARG A 901 -20.46 18.79 -6.46
CA ARG A 901 -19.30 19.68 -6.53
C ARG A 901 -19.51 20.82 -7.51
N GLN A 902 -20.19 20.55 -8.63
CA GLN A 902 -20.56 21.60 -9.58
C GLN A 902 -21.51 22.62 -8.95
N LYS A 903 -22.56 22.18 -8.24
CA LYS A 903 -23.48 23.07 -7.52
C LYS A 903 -22.73 23.87 -6.45
N PHE A 904 -21.94 23.21 -5.60
CA PHE A 904 -21.12 23.88 -4.58
C PHE A 904 -20.16 24.92 -5.18
N GLY A 905 -19.43 24.55 -6.24
CA GLY A 905 -18.48 25.43 -6.91
C GLY A 905 -19.14 26.62 -7.61
N GLN A 906 -20.32 26.42 -8.21
CA GLN A 906 -21.12 27.51 -8.78
C GLN A 906 -21.60 28.48 -7.71
N GLU A 907 -22.21 27.97 -6.63
CA GLU A 907 -22.72 28.81 -5.53
C GLU A 907 -21.57 29.57 -4.83
N MET A 908 -20.42 28.93 -4.63
CA MET A 908 -19.21 29.55 -4.10
C MET A 908 -18.71 30.69 -5.01
N ASN A 909 -18.61 30.44 -6.31
CA ASN A 909 -18.14 31.45 -7.26
C ASN A 909 -19.12 32.63 -7.35
N ASP A 910 -20.42 32.37 -7.30
CA ASP A 910 -21.45 33.40 -7.24
C ASP A 910 -21.36 34.21 -5.96
N PHE A 911 -21.12 33.55 -4.83
CA PHE A 911 -20.88 34.19 -3.54
C PHE A 911 -19.70 35.15 -3.60
N TYR A 912 -18.53 34.72 -4.06
CA TYR A 912 -17.36 35.61 -4.14
C TYR A 912 -17.55 36.74 -5.16
N ARG A 913 -18.25 36.50 -6.28
CA ARG A 913 -18.61 37.59 -7.21
C ARG A 913 -19.49 38.65 -6.55
N ARG A 914 -20.46 38.24 -5.73
CA ARG A 914 -21.29 39.18 -4.94
C ARG A 914 -20.45 39.94 -3.92
N MET A 915 -19.56 39.25 -3.18
CA MET A 915 -18.69 39.89 -2.20
C MET A 915 -17.76 40.94 -2.85
N ALA A 916 -17.17 40.62 -4.01
CA ALA A 916 -16.31 41.53 -4.77
C ALA A 916 -17.05 42.78 -5.27
N ASN A 917 -18.35 42.65 -5.57
CA ASN A 917 -19.22 43.75 -6.02
C ASN A 917 -19.90 44.50 -4.84
N GLY A 918 -19.18 44.66 -3.72
CA GLY A 918 -19.66 45.41 -2.55
C GLY A 918 -20.63 44.64 -1.64
N GLY A 919 -20.75 43.31 -1.81
CA GLY A 919 -21.62 42.47 -0.99
C GLY A 919 -21.04 42.03 0.36
N LEU A 920 -19.80 42.45 0.70
CA LEU A 920 -19.22 42.17 2.01
C LEU A 920 -20.06 42.81 3.12
N PRO A 921 -20.28 42.11 4.25
CA PRO A 921 -20.97 42.69 5.39
C PRO A 921 -20.18 43.86 5.98
N ALA A 922 -20.90 44.82 6.57
CA ALA A 922 -20.27 45.93 7.26
C ALA A 922 -19.36 45.41 8.37
N ARG A 923 -18.13 45.94 8.41
CA ARG A 923 -17.14 45.58 9.44
C ARG A 923 -17.50 46.29 10.75
N PRO A 924 -17.38 45.62 11.91
CA PRO A 924 -17.63 46.24 13.19
C PRO A 924 -16.58 47.30 13.48
N THR A 925 -16.95 48.32 14.27
CA THR A 925 -15.99 49.33 14.72
C THR A 925 -15.05 48.66 15.72
N LEU A 926 -13.76 48.61 15.38
CA LEU A 926 -12.77 47.95 16.24
C LEU A 926 -12.65 48.65 17.60
N PRO A 927 -12.58 47.91 18.71
CA PRO A 927 -12.42 48.49 20.03
C PRO A 927 -11.06 49.21 20.16
N VAL A 928 -11.04 50.27 20.97
CA VAL A 928 -9.81 51.01 21.27
C VAL A 928 -9.02 50.26 22.33
N ILE A 929 -7.88 49.67 21.93
CA ILE A 929 -6.95 48.97 22.83
C ILE A 929 -5.74 49.87 23.12
N PRO A 930 -5.69 50.60 24.25
CA PRO A 930 -4.54 51.45 24.58
C PRO A 930 -3.36 50.58 25.05
N GLY A 931 -2.43 50.29 24.15
CA GLY A 931 -1.21 49.53 24.48
C GLY A 931 -1.47 48.02 24.65
N GLN A 932 -1.04 47.47 25.79
CA GLN A 932 -1.22 46.06 26.16
C GLN A 932 -2.30 45.93 27.24
N VAL A 933 -3.26 45.04 27.02
CA VAL A 933 -4.30 44.64 27.97
C VAL A 933 -4.21 43.14 28.26
N THR A 934 -5.03 42.59 29.14
CA THR A 934 -5.10 41.13 29.33
C THR A 934 -5.84 40.46 28.17
N PRO A 935 -5.57 39.18 27.84
CA PRO A 935 -6.34 38.43 26.84
C PRO A 935 -7.85 38.45 27.12
N LYS A 936 -8.23 38.29 28.40
CA LYS A 936 -9.62 38.40 28.86
C LYS A 936 -10.25 39.74 28.46
N THR A 937 -9.61 40.85 28.82
CA THR A 937 -10.11 42.20 28.49
C THR A 937 -10.22 42.42 26.98
N LEU A 938 -9.25 41.94 26.19
CA LEU A 938 -9.32 42.05 24.73
C LEU A 938 -10.50 41.25 24.17
N ILE A 939 -10.72 40.03 24.66
CA ILE A 939 -11.84 39.17 24.27
C ILE A 939 -13.19 39.82 24.62
N GLU A 940 -13.33 40.36 25.84
CA GLU A 940 -14.54 41.07 26.26
C GLU A 940 -14.85 42.23 25.32
N GLN A 941 -13.85 43.08 25.04
CA GLN A 941 -14.00 44.24 24.15
C GLN A 941 -14.27 43.86 22.70
N ALA A 942 -13.70 42.75 22.21
CA ALA A 942 -14.01 42.23 20.88
C ALA A 942 -15.47 41.74 20.80
N LEU A 943 -15.95 41.03 21.83
CA LEU A 943 -17.33 40.54 21.90
C LEU A 943 -18.35 41.65 22.23
N ASP A 944 -17.93 42.78 22.78
CA ASP A 944 -18.76 43.99 22.88
C ASP A 944 -18.94 44.68 21.53
N ALA A 945 -17.88 44.69 20.73
CA ALA A 945 -17.88 45.35 19.42
C ALA A 945 -18.50 44.51 18.30
N SER A 946 -18.62 43.18 18.49
CA SER A 946 -19.08 42.24 17.45
C SER A 946 -19.80 41.05 18.06
N ASP A 947 -20.77 40.49 17.32
CA ASP A 947 -21.40 39.23 17.69
C ASP A 947 -20.53 38.01 17.33
N GLY A 948 -19.60 38.17 16.39
CA GLY A 948 -18.67 37.13 15.96
C GLY A 948 -17.21 37.48 16.18
N VAL A 949 -16.44 36.57 16.78
CA VAL A 949 -14.98 36.69 16.92
C VAL A 949 -14.28 35.45 16.38
N VAL A 950 -13.35 35.64 15.45
CA VAL A 950 -12.58 34.57 14.82
C VAL A 950 -11.15 34.58 15.37
N PHE A 951 -10.76 33.49 16.02
CA PHE A 951 -9.41 33.28 16.55
C PHE A 951 -8.53 32.57 15.52
N GLY A 952 -7.39 33.18 15.21
CA GLY A 952 -6.38 32.65 14.31
C GLY A 952 -5.41 31.72 15.03
N ASP A 953 -5.30 30.48 14.56
CA ASP A 953 -4.41 29.45 15.06
C ASP A 953 -3.13 29.33 14.23
N ILE A 954 -2.01 29.09 14.92
CA ILE A 954 -0.82 28.52 14.33
C ILE A 954 -0.81 27.04 14.71
N HIS A 955 -1.04 26.16 13.74
CA HIS A 955 -1.20 24.73 13.99
C HIS A 955 0.00 24.07 14.69
N LYS A 956 1.15 24.74 14.82
CA LYS A 956 2.35 24.26 15.50
C LYS A 956 2.47 24.75 16.95
N GLU A 957 1.52 25.53 17.45
CA GLU A 957 1.59 26.20 18.76
C GLU A 957 0.38 25.90 19.64
N MET A 958 0.57 25.84 20.96
CA MET A 958 -0.52 25.61 21.94
C MET A 958 -1.33 26.87 22.29
N ALA A 959 -0.82 28.05 21.95
CA ALA A 959 -1.32 29.34 22.41
C ALA A 959 -2.83 29.56 22.23
N SER A 960 -3.39 29.12 21.10
CA SER A 960 -4.82 29.23 20.81
C SER A 960 -5.69 28.34 21.72
N PHE A 961 -5.33 27.08 21.89
CA PHE A 961 -6.05 26.12 22.74
C PHE A 961 -6.06 26.58 24.19
N GLN A 962 -4.91 27.02 24.71
CA GLN A 962 -4.80 27.55 26.07
C GLN A 962 -5.56 28.87 26.21
N THR A 963 -5.45 29.81 25.25
CA THR A 963 -6.22 31.06 25.28
C THR A 963 -7.72 30.80 25.34
N LEU A 964 -8.24 29.89 24.51
CA LEU A 964 -9.66 29.55 24.52
C LEU A 964 -10.06 28.86 25.83
N PHE A 965 -9.27 27.89 26.29
CA PHE A 965 -9.54 27.14 27.51
C PHE A 965 -9.53 28.01 28.76
N ASP A 966 -8.59 28.96 28.86
CA ASP A 966 -8.48 29.87 29.99
C ASP A 966 -9.63 30.89 30.04
N ASN A 967 -10.34 31.10 28.93
CA ASN A 967 -11.36 32.14 28.79
C ASN A 967 -12.77 31.60 28.50
N VAL A 968 -13.03 30.30 28.68
CA VAL A 968 -14.38 29.70 28.49
C VAL A 968 -15.44 30.43 29.31
N ASP A 969 -15.16 30.71 30.57
CA ASP A 969 -16.07 31.44 31.47
C ASP A 969 -16.37 32.86 30.94
N THR A 970 -15.35 33.52 30.38
CA THR A 970 -15.52 34.84 29.75
C THR A 970 -16.44 34.73 28.53
N PHE A 971 -16.26 33.72 27.67
CA PHE A 971 -17.16 33.49 26.53
C PHE A 971 -18.60 33.27 26.99
N LYS A 972 -18.80 32.45 28.03
CA LYS A 972 -20.12 32.22 28.62
C LYS A 972 -20.74 33.51 29.17
N GLN A 973 -19.98 34.30 29.93
CA GLN A 973 -20.43 35.58 30.50
C GLN A 973 -20.79 36.60 29.42
N LYS A 974 -20.06 36.62 28.32
CA LYS A 974 -20.37 37.45 27.14
C LYS A 974 -21.53 36.90 26.31
N GLY A 975 -22.13 35.78 26.68
CA GLY A 975 -23.31 35.23 26.01
C GLY A 975 -23.01 34.44 24.74
N VAL A 976 -21.77 33.98 24.55
CA VAL A 976 -21.41 33.09 23.44
C VAL A 976 -22.18 31.78 23.54
N LYS A 977 -22.76 31.33 22.43
CA LYS A 977 -23.52 30.08 22.35
C LYS A 977 -22.84 28.99 21.54
N LYS A 978 -21.96 29.37 20.61
CA LYS A 978 -21.29 28.42 19.70
C LYS A 978 -19.81 28.70 19.55
N LEU A 979 -19.04 27.62 19.51
CA LEU A 979 -17.64 27.59 19.08
C LEU A 979 -17.54 26.79 17.78
N TYR A 980 -17.16 27.48 16.71
CA TYR A 980 -16.95 26.89 15.39
C TYR A 980 -15.48 26.48 15.20
N ILE A 981 -15.17 25.27 14.72
CA ILE A 981 -13.78 24.77 14.68
C ILE A 981 -13.37 24.23 13.29
N GLU A 982 -12.27 24.73 12.73
CA GLU A 982 -11.62 24.15 11.52
C GLU A 982 -11.09 22.73 11.77
N ALA A 983 -10.98 21.92 10.70
CA ALA A 983 -10.44 20.56 10.77
C ALA A 983 -11.23 19.71 11.77
N THR A 984 -12.54 19.94 11.80
CA THR A 984 -13.53 19.08 12.43
C THR A 984 -14.73 18.93 11.49
N PHE A 985 -15.41 17.79 11.54
CA PHE A 985 -16.63 17.53 10.75
C PHE A 985 -17.57 16.62 11.55
N TYR A 986 -18.85 16.53 11.12
CA TYR A 986 -19.80 15.60 11.72
C TYR A 986 -19.65 14.19 11.14
N ASP A 987 -19.68 13.16 12.00
CA ASP A 987 -19.86 11.77 11.56
C ASP A 987 -21.32 11.48 11.15
N ALA A 988 -21.61 10.23 10.79
CA ALA A 988 -22.96 9.81 10.39
C ALA A 988 -24.00 9.93 11.53
N GLN A 989 -23.56 10.12 12.77
CA GLN A 989 -24.39 10.28 13.97
C GLN A 989 -24.45 11.74 14.45
N MET A 990 -23.97 12.71 13.64
CA MET A 990 -23.89 14.13 14.00
C MET A 990 -22.98 14.42 15.21
N LYS A 991 -22.00 13.55 15.48
CA LYS A 991 -20.96 13.80 16.48
C LYS A 991 -19.77 14.50 15.84
N VAL A 992 -19.19 15.47 16.55
CA VAL A 992 -17.99 16.19 16.11
C VAL A 992 -16.79 15.24 16.14
N ILE A 993 -16.07 15.15 15.02
CA ILE A 993 -14.84 14.39 14.85
C ILE A 993 -13.67 15.35 14.61
N ASP A 994 -12.56 15.14 15.32
CA ASP A 994 -11.28 15.81 15.05
C ASP A 994 -10.62 15.26 13.78
N ASP A 995 -10.27 16.15 12.85
CA ASP A 995 -9.55 15.86 11.60
C ASP A 995 -8.12 16.43 11.58
N GLY A 996 -7.56 16.71 12.76
CA GLY A 996 -6.17 17.06 12.93
C GLY A 996 -5.91 18.34 13.74
N ILE A 997 -6.95 19.09 14.15
CA ILE A 997 -6.75 20.30 14.97
C ILE A 997 -6.30 19.97 16.39
N GLY A 998 -6.62 18.78 16.90
CA GLY A 998 -6.10 18.25 18.15
C GLY A 998 -4.62 17.87 18.11
N PHE A 999 -3.93 18.02 16.98
CA PHE A 999 -2.51 17.74 16.82
C PHE A 999 -1.73 19.00 16.44
N LEU A 1000 -0.48 19.07 16.86
CA LEU A 1000 0.47 20.08 16.37
C LEU A 1000 0.88 19.74 14.92
N GLY A 1001 1.34 20.74 14.16
CA GLY A 1001 1.48 20.73 12.70
C GLY A 1001 2.33 19.65 12.00
N ASN A 1002 2.76 18.61 12.73
CA ASN A 1002 3.26 17.35 12.18
C ASN A 1002 2.18 16.25 12.07
N GLY A 1003 0.96 16.50 12.57
CA GLY A 1003 -0.16 15.54 12.58
C GLY A 1003 0.03 14.34 13.50
N LYS A 1004 1.03 14.37 14.39
CA LYS A 1004 1.45 13.23 15.22
C LYS A 1004 1.61 13.59 16.70
N THR A 1005 2.00 14.83 17.00
CA THR A 1005 2.14 15.31 18.38
C THR A 1005 0.79 15.83 18.84
N PRO A 1006 0.10 15.16 19.78
CA PRO A 1006 -1.17 15.65 20.29
C PRO A 1006 -0.98 16.98 21.03
N ARG A 1007 -1.95 17.88 20.90
CA ARG A 1007 -2.11 19.01 21.82
C ARG A 1007 -2.52 18.46 23.18
N LEU A 1008 -1.83 18.88 24.22
CA LEU A 1008 -2.08 18.45 25.60
C LEU A 1008 -2.08 19.68 26.49
N SER A 1009 -2.92 19.69 27.54
CA SER A 1009 -3.06 20.83 28.46
C SER A 1009 -3.47 22.15 27.79
N PRO A 1010 -4.67 22.21 27.15
CA PRO A 1010 -5.66 21.13 27.03
C PRO A 1010 -5.51 20.32 25.73
N SER A 1011 -5.99 19.09 25.76
CA SER A 1011 -6.31 18.30 24.57
C SER A 1011 -7.59 18.79 23.89
N PHE A 1012 -7.85 18.32 22.66
CA PHE A 1012 -9.09 18.63 21.94
C PHE A 1012 -10.32 18.19 22.74
N ASP A 1013 -10.32 16.97 23.28
CA ASP A 1013 -11.44 16.45 24.07
C ASP A 1013 -11.66 17.25 25.36
N GLU A 1014 -10.59 17.67 26.04
CA GLU A 1014 -10.69 18.54 27.22
C GLU A 1014 -11.24 19.93 26.88
N LEU A 1015 -10.82 20.51 25.75
CA LEU A 1015 -11.35 21.78 25.27
C LEU A 1015 -12.84 21.66 24.95
N VAL A 1016 -13.22 20.68 24.12
CA VAL A 1016 -14.62 20.40 23.74
C VAL A 1016 -15.47 20.15 24.97
N LYS A 1017 -14.98 19.34 25.92
CA LYS A 1017 -15.67 19.08 27.17
C LYS A 1017 -15.92 20.37 27.95
N LYS A 1018 -14.92 21.23 28.13
CA LYS A 1018 -15.06 22.48 28.89
C LYS A 1018 -16.09 23.43 28.28
N PHE A 1019 -16.09 23.58 26.96
CA PHE A 1019 -17.10 24.39 26.26
C PHE A 1019 -18.52 23.80 26.41
N ASN A 1020 -18.67 22.49 26.26
CA ASN A 1020 -19.96 21.82 26.43
C ASN A 1020 -20.48 21.90 27.88
N ASP A 1021 -19.60 21.77 28.87
CA ASP A 1021 -19.96 21.92 30.29
C ASP A 1021 -20.51 23.33 30.59
N GLU A 1022 -20.01 24.35 29.89
CA GLU A 1022 -20.53 25.72 29.93
C GLU A 1022 -21.73 25.97 28.99
N GLY A 1023 -22.24 24.93 28.34
CA GLY A 1023 -23.39 25.02 27.42
C GLY A 1023 -23.10 25.85 26.17
N ILE A 1024 -21.86 25.81 25.68
CA ILE A 1024 -21.44 26.37 24.40
C ILE A 1024 -21.29 25.20 23.41
N GLU A 1025 -22.11 25.20 22.36
CA GLU A 1025 -22.14 24.14 21.36
C GLU A 1025 -20.91 24.19 20.46
N ILE A 1026 -20.30 23.02 20.21
CA ILE A 1026 -19.21 22.89 19.23
C ILE A 1026 -19.79 22.58 17.85
N VAL A 1027 -19.43 23.40 16.86
CA VAL A 1027 -19.90 23.26 15.48
C VAL A 1027 -18.71 23.11 14.52
N PRO A 1028 -18.66 22.07 13.68
CA PRO A 1028 -17.57 21.89 12.74
C PRO A 1028 -17.64 22.86 11.55
N LEU A 1029 -16.46 23.26 11.05
CA LEU A 1029 -16.32 24.13 9.87
C LEU A 1029 -15.79 23.42 8.63
N ASP A 1030 -15.55 22.12 8.69
CA ASP A 1030 -15.14 21.33 7.53
C ASP A 1030 -16.19 20.32 7.11
N HIS A 1031 -16.22 20.05 5.80
CA HIS A 1031 -16.99 18.97 5.21
C HIS A 1031 -16.04 17.96 4.55
N PRO A 1032 -16.18 16.65 4.85
CA PRO A 1032 -15.20 15.63 4.43
C PRO A 1032 -14.97 15.62 2.91
N TYR A 1033 -16.00 15.91 2.10
CA TYR A 1033 -15.92 15.84 0.63
C TYR A 1033 -15.85 17.18 -0.11
N LEU A 1034 -16.19 18.31 0.55
CA LEU A 1034 -16.30 19.61 -0.14
C LEU A 1034 -15.13 20.52 0.13
N THR A 1035 -14.64 20.51 1.36
CA THR A 1035 -13.56 21.40 1.81
C THR A 1035 -12.29 20.59 2.08
N ARG A 1036 -12.42 19.35 2.58
CA ARG A 1036 -11.29 18.43 2.85
C ARG A 1036 -10.96 17.51 1.69
N HIS A 1037 -11.91 17.31 0.77
CA HIS A 1037 -11.80 16.41 -0.40
C HIS A 1037 -11.21 15.05 -0.05
N LYS A 1038 -11.67 14.44 1.07
CA LYS A 1038 -11.20 13.14 1.56
C LYS A 1038 -11.46 11.99 0.59
N ASP A 1039 -12.37 12.19 -0.37
CA ASP A 1039 -12.60 11.26 -1.48
C ASP A 1039 -11.62 11.42 -2.63
N GLU A 1040 -10.90 12.55 -2.76
CA GLU A 1040 -9.88 12.78 -3.79
C GLU A 1040 -8.66 13.58 -3.25
N PRO A 1041 -8.07 13.18 -2.11
CA PRO A 1041 -7.18 14.06 -1.33
C PRO A 1041 -5.90 14.42 -2.09
N ALA A 1042 -5.32 13.49 -2.85
CA ALA A 1042 -4.09 13.76 -3.60
C ALA A 1042 -4.31 14.75 -4.77
N GLN A 1043 -5.47 14.69 -5.44
CA GLN A 1043 -5.81 15.63 -6.53
C GLN A 1043 -5.93 17.05 -5.99
N PHE A 1044 -6.73 17.22 -4.93
CA PHE A 1044 -6.94 18.55 -4.36
C PHE A 1044 -5.70 19.05 -3.60
N GLN A 1045 -4.87 18.18 -3.02
CA GLN A 1045 -3.56 18.57 -2.50
C GLN A 1045 -2.61 19.08 -3.60
N ALA A 1046 -2.56 18.41 -4.76
CA ALA A 1046 -1.75 18.88 -5.89
C ALA A 1046 -2.25 20.22 -6.44
N ILE A 1047 -3.57 20.39 -6.58
CA ILE A 1047 -4.20 21.67 -6.97
C ILE A 1047 -3.85 22.77 -5.96
N ASN A 1048 -3.98 22.49 -4.67
CA ASN A 1048 -3.63 23.42 -3.61
C ASN A 1048 -2.14 23.78 -3.63
N GLN A 1049 -1.24 22.81 -3.79
CA GLN A 1049 0.20 23.11 -3.89
C GLN A 1049 0.55 23.94 -5.13
N ALA A 1050 -0.03 23.60 -6.28
CA ALA A 1050 0.19 24.33 -7.53
C ALA A 1050 -0.36 25.77 -7.47
N GLN A 1051 -1.41 26.01 -6.68
CA GLN A 1051 -2.10 27.29 -6.55
C GLN A 1051 -1.93 27.92 -5.16
N GLN A 1052 -0.83 27.62 -4.46
CA GLN A 1052 -0.46 28.21 -3.16
C GLN A 1052 -1.55 28.13 -2.06
N ASN A 1053 -2.43 27.14 -2.15
CA ASN A 1053 -3.59 26.88 -1.30
C ASN A 1053 -4.79 27.83 -1.49
N GLU A 1054 -4.81 28.68 -2.52
CA GLU A 1054 -5.98 29.54 -2.85
C GLU A 1054 -7.29 28.73 -2.98
N PRO A 1055 -7.34 27.55 -3.63
CA PRO A 1055 -8.59 26.80 -3.77
C PRO A 1055 -9.16 26.36 -2.42
N ARG A 1056 -8.34 25.78 -1.54
CA ARG A 1056 -8.72 25.45 -0.16
C ARG A 1056 -9.18 26.67 0.62
N LEU A 1057 -8.50 27.82 0.47
CA LEU A 1057 -8.94 29.08 1.10
C LEU A 1057 -10.37 29.43 0.67
N ARG A 1058 -10.67 29.38 -0.63
CA ARG A 1058 -11.99 29.72 -1.15
C ARG A 1058 -13.08 28.79 -0.68
N GLU A 1059 -12.85 27.48 -0.79
CA GLU A 1059 -13.82 26.44 -0.44
C GLU A 1059 -14.13 26.45 1.06
N PHE A 1060 -13.09 26.46 1.91
CA PHE A 1060 -13.27 26.51 3.35
C PHE A 1060 -13.94 27.82 3.80
N ASN A 1061 -13.42 28.98 3.37
CA ASN A 1061 -13.95 30.27 3.84
C ASN A 1061 -15.42 30.46 3.42
N TYR A 1062 -15.79 29.99 2.22
CA TYR A 1062 -17.18 29.99 1.77
C TYR A 1062 -18.06 29.08 2.62
N TYR A 1063 -17.66 27.83 2.79
CA TYR A 1063 -18.41 26.85 3.59
C TYR A 1063 -18.57 27.32 5.04
N ALA A 1064 -17.49 27.82 5.65
CA ALA A 1064 -17.47 28.33 7.01
C ALA A 1064 -18.37 29.56 7.16
N ALA A 1065 -18.29 30.52 6.23
CA ALA A 1065 -19.16 31.71 6.26
C ALA A 1065 -20.64 31.33 6.15
N GLN A 1066 -21.00 30.39 5.27
CA GLN A 1066 -22.39 29.95 5.11
C GLN A 1066 -22.90 29.11 6.28
N THR A 1067 -22.02 28.37 6.94
CA THR A 1067 -22.35 27.65 8.18
C THR A 1067 -22.57 28.62 9.34
N ILE A 1068 -21.70 29.62 9.50
CA ILE A 1068 -21.81 30.63 10.55
C ILE A 1068 -22.99 31.57 10.33
N ARG A 1069 -23.31 31.94 9.09
CA ARG A 1069 -24.45 32.82 8.77
C ARG A 1069 -25.82 32.20 9.07
N GLN A 1070 -25.88 30.90 9.32
CA GLN A 1070 -27.09 30.25 9.83
C GLN A 1070 -27.32 30.51 11.32
N ASN A 1071 -26.37 31.17 12.00
CA ASN A 1071 -26.56 31.55 13.39
C ASN A 1071 -27.70 32.58 13.53
N PRO A 1072 -28.54 32.48 14.57
CA PRO A 1072 -29.59 33.46 14.80
C PRO A 1072 -29.04 34.88 14.89
N PRO A 1073 -29.73 35.89 14.32
CA PRO A 1073 -29.32 37.29 14.47
C PRO A 1073 -29.19 37.68 15.95
N GLY A 1074 -28.08 38.31 16.32
CA GLY A 1074 -27.78 38.73 17.70
C GLY A 1074 -27.24 37.62 18.62
N GLU A 1075 -27.17 36.38 18.17
CA GLU A 1075 -26.53 35.30 18.93
C GLU A 1075 -25.00 35.36 18.76
N LYS A 1076 -24.28 35.45 19.88
CA LYS A 1076 -22.82 35.56 19.86
C LYS A 1076 -22.15 34.21 19.64
N TRP A 1077 -21.09 34.23 18.84
CA TRP A 1077 -20.32 33.03 18.48
C TRP A 1077 -18.83 33.34 18.40
N ILE A 1078 -18.03 32.30 18.56
CA ILE A 1078 -16.59 32.36 18.31
C ILE A 1078 -16.18 31.28 17.32
N ALA A 1079 -15.07 31.47 16.61
CA ALA A 1079 -14.52 30.46 15.72
C ALA A 1079 -13.02 30.29 15.93
N LEU A 1080 -12.50 29.07 15.76
CA LEU A 1080 -11.07 28.75 15.76
C LEU A 1080 -10.68 28.17 14.41
N MET A 1081 -9.73 28.81 13.73
CA MET A 1081 -9.22 28.36 12.43
C MET A 1081 -7.80 28.83 12.20
N GLY A 1082 -7.09 28.21 11.26
CA GLY A 1082 -5.77 28.62 10.83
C GLY A 1082 -5.74 30.09 10.39
N ASN A 1083 -4.63 30.75 10.68
CA ASN A 1083 -4.42 32.16 10.40
C ASN A 1083 -4.78 32.61 8.97
N ALA A 1084 -4.56 31.74 7.97
CA ALA A 1084 -4.85 32.03 6.57
C ALA A 1084 -6.36 32.08 6.23
N HIS A 1085 -7.21 31.44 7.06
CA HIS A 1085 -8.65 31.43 6.90
C HIS A 1085 -9.34 32.58 7.66
N MET A 1086 -8.71 33.11 8.72
CA MET A 1086 -9.27 34.15 9.58
C MET A 1086 -9.47 35.50 8.85
N LYS A 1087 -8.49 35.96 8.08
CA LYS A 1087 -8.45 37.27 7.40
C LYS A 1087 -8.02 37.13 5.94
N THR A 1088 -8.22 38.17 5.12
CA THR A 1088 -7.84 38.16 3.70
C THR A 1088 -6.40 37.71 3.50
N SER A 1089 -6.25 36.68 2.68
CA SER A 1089 -4.98 36.04 2.31
C SER A 1089 -5.08 35.64 0.85
N GLN A 1090 -4.03 35.90 0.07
CA GLN A 1090 -4.00 35.60 -1.38
C GLN A 1090 -5.20 36.18 -2.15
N GLY A 1091 -5.70 37.35 -1.74
CA GLY A 1091 -6.86 38.01 -2.34
C GLY A 1091 -8.21 37.35 -2.02
N VAL A 1092 -8.25 36.30 -1.21
CA VAL A 1092 -9.48 35.64 -0.76
C VAL A 1092 -9.91 36.21 0.60
N PRO A 1093 -11.09 36.85 0.73
CA PRO A 1093 -11.56 37.37 2.00
C PRO A 1093 -11.64 36.30 3.09
N GLY A 1094 -11.18 36.63 4.30
CA GLY A 1094 -11.20 35.71 5.44
C GLY A 1094 -12.58 35.58 6.06
N VAL A 1095 -12.79 34.55 6.90
CA VAL A 1095 -14.08 34.29 7.55
C VAL A 1095 -14.53 35.47 8.42
N ALA A 1096 -13.62 36.20 9.08
CA ALA A 1096 -13.99 37.39 9.84
C ALA A 1096 -14.62 38.48 8.94
N GLU A 1097 -14.08 38.69 7.74
CA GLU A 1097 -14.58 39.68 6.78
C GLU A 1097 -15.87 39.19 6.12
N LEU A 1098 -15.94 37.90 5.78
CA LEU A 1098 -17.12 37.28 5.18
C LEU A 1098 -18.30 37.16 6.13
N THR A 1099 -18.12 37.34 7.45
CA THR A 1099 -19.20 37.23 8.45
C THR A 1099 -19.46 38.53 9.21
N GLY A 1100 -18.67 39.58 8.95
CA GLY A 1100 -18.77 40.84 9.69
C GLY A 1100 -18.27 40.71 11.15
N GLY A 1101 -17.39 39.75 11.43
CA GLY A 1101 -16.80 39.53 12.74
C GLY A 1101 -15.47 40.27 12.96
N ILE A 1102 -14.83 40.05 14.11
CA ILE A 1102 -13.47 40.55 14.41
C ILE A 1102 -12.47 39.40 14.36
N GLY A 1103 -11.35 39.57 13.66
CA GLY A 1103 -10.25 38.60 13.66
C GLY A 1103 -9.26 38.86 14.79
N VAL A 1104 -8.96 37.86 15.61
CA VAL A 1104 -7.97 37.91 16.70
C VAL A 1104 -6.89 36.86 16.44
N GLY A 1105 -5.71 37.29 16.00
CA GLY A 1105 -4.58 36.37 15.84
C GLY A 1105 -4.01 35.96 17.19
N VAL A 1106 -3.82 34.66 17.43
CA VAL A 1106 -3.27 34.14 18.69
C VAL A 1106 -1.90 33.52 18.46
N PHE A 1107 -0.92 33.97 19.22
CA PHE A 1107 0.49 33.62 19.05
C PHE A 1107 1.11 33.27 20.40
N THR A 1108 2.12 32.41 20.39
CA THR A 1108 2.97 32.17 21.56
C THR A 1108 3.77 33.42 21.89
N ARG A 1109 3.75 33.82 23.16
CA ARG A 1109 4.57 34.91 23.69
C ARG A 1109 6.00 34.39 23.88
N THR A 1110 6.96 35.02 23.22
CA THR A 1110 8.37 34.59 23.24
C THR A 1110 9.20 35.25 24.36
N ASP A 1111 8.67 36.28 24.99
CA ASP A 1111 9.30 36.96 26.14
C ASP A 1111 8.70 36.44 27.47
N PRO A 1112 9.39 36.57 28.62
CA PRO A 1112 8.96 35.98 29.89
C PRO A 1112 7.76 36.67 30.58
N GLY A 1113 7.10 37.63 29.92
CA GLY A 1113 5.95 38.35 30.48
C GLY A 1113 4.65 37.55 30.53
N LEU A 1114 3.64 38.11 31.20
CA LEU A 1114 2.28 37.55 31.26
C LEU A 1114 1.60 37.55 29.89
N SER A 1115 0.58 36.73 29.65
CA SER A 1115 -0.20 36.80 28.41
C SER A 1115 -0.78 38.22 28.21
N VAL A 1116 -0.74 38.76 26.99
CA VAL A 1116 -1.26 40.10 26.67
C VAL A 1116 -2.07 40.11 25.39
N GLY A 1117 -3.09 40.97 25.36
CA GLY A 1117 -3.82 41.39 24.18
C GLY A 1117 -3.38 42.78 23.74
N MET A 1118 -3.29 43.03 22.44
CA MET A 1118 -2.99 44.34 21.88
C MET A 1118 -3.51 44.47 20.45
N ARG A 1119 -3.45 45.69 19.89
CA ARG A 1119 -3.61 45.94 18.46
C ARG A 1119 -2.25 46.21 17.82
N LYS A 1120 -1.73 45.26 17.03
CA LYS A 1120 -0.49 45.50 16.28
C LYS A 1120 -0.78 46.21 14.95
N THR A 1121 0.12 47.12 14.60
CA THR A 1121 0.12 47.84 13.30
C THR A 1121 1.35 47.54 12.45
N LYS A 1122 2.30 46.74 12.97
CA LYS A 1122 3.54 46.33 12.30
C LYS A 1122 3.51 44.82 12.02
N ASN A 1123 4.17 44.40 10.94
CA ASN A 1123 4.22 43.01 10.46
C ASN A 1123 2.83 42.42 10.12
N LEU A 1124 1.91 43.30 9.70
CA LEU A 1124 0.64 42.85 9.14
C LEU A 1124 0.90 42.22 7.76
N PRO A 1125 0.31 41.05 7.45
CA PRO A 1125 0.50 40.39 6.16
C PRO A 1125 -0.08 41.23 5.01
N ASP A 1126 0.55 41.12 3.84
CA ASP A 1126 0.03 41.64 2.58
C ASP A 1126 -1.20 40.81 2.16
N PRO A 1127 -2.41 41.41 2.06
CA PRO A 1127 -3.64 40.66 1.74
C PRO A 1127 -3.59 39.93 0.39
N ALA A 1128 -2.73 40.35 -0.54
CA ALA A 1128 -2.58 39.72 -1.84
C ALA A 1128 -1.61 38.51 -1.84
N LYS A 1129 -0.93 38.24 -0.71
CA LYS A 1129 0.08 37.17 -0.60
C LYS A 1129 -0.31 36.11 0.42
N ALA A 1130 0.36 34.97 0.35
CA ALA A 1130 0.26 33.95 1.37
C ALA A 1130 0.93 34.41 2.68
N ILE A 1131 0.36 33.99 3.81
CA ILE A 1131 0.86 34.35 5.15
C ILE A 1131 2.22 33.68 5.40
N GLY A 1132 3.22 34.51 5.70
CA GLY A 1132 4.56 34.08 6.06
C GLY A 1132 4.72 33.72 7.54
N PRO A 1133 5.85 33.08 7.91
CA PRO A 1133 6.11 32.62 9.28
C PRO A 1133 6.33 33.74 10.32
N HIS A 1134 6.50 34.99 9.88
CA HIS A 1134 6.71 36.15 10.76
C HIS A 1134 5.54 37.15 10.74
N ASP A 1135 4.51 36.85 9.95
CA ASP A 1135 3.34 37.69 9.83
C ASP A 1135 2.43 37.52 11.05
N VAL A 1136 1.80 38.61 11.47
CA VAL A 1136 0.82 38.62 12.56
C VAL A 1136 -0.56 39.02 12.03
N PRO A 1137 -1.28 38.12 11.34
CA PRO A 1137 -2.65 38.37 10.87
C PRO A 1137 -3.59 38.65 12.05
N GLY A 1138 -4.60 39.49 11.81
CA GLY A 1138 -5.61 39.86 12.81
C GLY A 1138 -6.04 41.32 12.68
N ASP A 1139 -7.19 41.66 13.26
CA ASP A 1139 -7.55 43.04 13.61
C ASP A 1139 -7.01 43.39 15.00
N LEU A 1140 -7.01 42.39 15.88
CA LEU A 1140 -6.45 42.38 17.23
C LEU A 1140 -5.54 41.16 17.39
N HIS A 1141 -4.71 41.14 18.44
CA HIS A 1141 -3.69 40.11 18.64
C HIS A 1141 -3.57 39.72 20.11
N ILE A 1142 -3.48 38.43 20.38
CA ILE A 1142 -3.16 37.86 21.70
C ILE A 1142 -1.81 37.16 21.62
N PHE A 1143 -0.92 37.49 22.56
CA PHE A 1143 0.34 36.79 22.79
C PHE A 1143 0.21 36.03 24.10
N HIS A 1144 0.04 34.71 24.01
CA HIS A 1144 -0.22 33.83 25.13
C HIS A 1144 1.08 33.22 25.65
N LYS A 1145 1.30 33.28 26.97
CA LYS A 1145 2.41 32.60 27.63
C LYS A 1145 2.08 31.10 27.74
N VAL A 1146 2.73 30.29 26.91
CA VAL A 1146 2.57 28.82 26.84
C VAL A 1146 3.39 28.12 27.91
#